data_AF-A0A936ZHT8-F1
#
_entry.id   AF-A0A936ZHT8-F1
#
_cell.length_a   1.000
_cell.length_b   1.000
_cell.length_c   1.000
_cell.angle_alpha   90.00
_cell.angle_beta   90.00
_cell.angle_gamma   90.00
#
_symmetry.space_group_name_H-M   'P 1'
#
loop_
_entity.id
_entity.type
_entity.pdbx_description
1 polymer ?
#
loop_
_entity_poly.entity_id
_entity_poly.type
_entity_poly.pdbx_seq_one_letter_code
_entity_poly.pdbx_strand_id
1 'polypeptide(L)'
;MTQATLKSHDTQALDALTGGAFTAPTSGERASRLREWLASNPAPEQMQEVFRELSGRDKGAARLVRERLDEIKRAKGQEAIAAEWQAKAEALLAHDKLNIADAMAWQRDAAKAGAPLSRDPLSGLKAQLNERIRAIEDLHHRVQVQREAAVLLAQRIEVLSTKSWRDAQVAADALRTDVPEWQAQADALVQDPGWSSVDPRFPPLLDASRSQLQAVWEAFQSALQQAAAADADPAAPLPPVPVWADELRAARGLAPEVAPDKPAKAKVDPQVRLQANEAVAAALQRLEEEVKQGHGKASAGAAAALRTALKEHGKLVDDKLETQAHGALAAAGEMEGWQRWRTDQLRQELVAKAEALFEKVPAQAARPAAAESPADGGAAEQATAGAEAATDEGAAAEPASAESAEAALVRKPRYGGRKMQEQLRSLREQWKQLDQGGAPNHALWKRFDEACNQAYKVVEAWLEKVKSESAEHRARRLALIDEVRAWAADHPTAAGGDWKGFGRAVHHFEQRWREAGHLSEKAFAELQPQWKEAISAAEAPLAAIQKQSLERRHAMIDEAKALGAAPQLRIDAVKSLQQRWQAEAQTVPLERKHEQKLWDAFRKPLDEAFNRKSEERERAASSLSERDRAVLEASKALEAANATGDAQKIRTAMAELDAALKGQAEARVQAAPPAATSESPAEGSAAADAAAAPEGETAAAPPPKPAPKPVIARRGDDRPGMKKDEPTPPGRGGRFGDRKPGAPGGRFGDRPPAGGRDAGRGPRFGDRGAEDRGPRLGDVAFRAQRDALDHAQQALRKLAAQAHGEALGQLMAAWEQRSAEQVPPQSELGKSVPPAVRSGWVQALGAAPGGDAGEALLRLEIAAEVPTPAEHLDARRALQLKLLTRRNDPSPAQTWGQDVARVLGSAYDAASARRLQNVLKVLLRA
;
A
#
# COMPACT_ATOMS: atom_id res chain seq x y z
N MET A 1 -30.94 29.16 -68.62
CA MET A 1 -31.62 29.57 -67.36
C MET A 1 -30.74 29.18 -66.18
N THR A 2 -30.83 29.90 -65.06
CA THR A 2 -30.00 29.66 -63.87
C THR A 2 -30.69 28.77 -62.84
N GLN A 3 -30.02 27.71 -62.41
CA GLN A 3 -30.23 27.07 -61.10
C GLN A 3 -28.89 27.21 -60.35
N ALA A 4 -28.66 28.24 -59.54
CA ALA A 4 -29.35 28.57 -58.28
C ALA A 4 -29.04 27.55 -57.17
N THR A 5 -27.79 27.65 -56.67
CA THR A 5 -27.34 27.28 -55.32
C THR A 5 -28.37 26.59 -54.41
N LEU A 6 -28.23 25.29 -54.24
CA LEU A 6 -28.89 24.59 -53.13
C LEU A 6 -28.32 25.11 -51.80
N LYS A 7 -29.22 25.39 -50.87
CA LYS A 7 -28.95 26.10 -49.63
C LYS A 7 -28.44 25.15 -48.54
N SER A 8 -27.95 25.71 -47.45
CA SER A 8 -27.86 25.02 -46.16
C SER A 8 -29.18 24.31 -45.86
N HIS A 9 -29.13 23.04 -45.43
CA HIS A 9 -30.33 22.33 -44.98
C HIS A 9 -30.99 23.11 -43.83
N ASP A 10 -32.31 23.14 -43.79
CA ASP A 10 -33.02 23.96 -42.83
C ASP A 10 -32.85 23.41 -41.41
N THR A 11 -32.01 24.09 -40.62
CA THR A 11 -31.72 23.66 -39.26
C THR A 11 -32.88 23.86 -38.31
N GLN A 12 -33.91 24.65 -38.66
CA GLN A 12 -35.17 24.68 -37.92
C GLN A 12 -36.01 23.42 -38.18
N ALA A 13 -36.02 22.90 -39.41
CA ALA A 13 -36.69 21.64 -39.73
C ALA A 13 -36.02 20.44 -39.03
N LEU A 14 -34.68 20.39 -39.02
CA LEU A 14 -33.92 19.38 -38.28
C LEU A 14 -34.07 19.52 -36.75
N ASP A 15 -34.22 20.74 -36.23
CA ASP A 15 -34.51 20.98 -34.81
C ASP A 15 -35.91 20.53 -34.42
N ALA A 16 -36.92 20.84 -35.24
CA ALA A 16 -38.29 20.36 -35.05
C ALA A 16 -38.39 18.82 -35.08
N LEU A 17 -37.70 18.17 -36.03
CA LEU A 17 -37.63 16.70 -36.11
C LEU A 17 -36.96 16.07 -34.88
N THR A 18 -35.97 16.74 -34.29
CA THR A 18 -35.19 16.23 -33.14
C THR A 18 -35.71 16.72 -31.77
N GLY A 19 -36.90 17.32 -31.72
CA GLY A 19 -37.53 17.79 -30.47
C GLY A 19 -36.80 18.98 -29.80
N GLY A 20 -36.04 19.77 -30.58
CA GLY A 20 -35.25 20.89 -30.06
C GLY A 20 -33.79 20.55 -29.73
N ALA A 21 -33.16 19.59 -30.42
CA ALA A 21 -31.79 19.14 -30.11
C ALA A 21 -30.66 20.03 -30.67
N PHE A 22 -30.96 20.95 -31.58
CA PHE A 22 -30.03 21.98 -32.07
C PHE A 22 -30.18 23.30 -31.30
N THR A 23 -31.39 23.60 -30.79
CA THR A 23 -31.67 24.79 -29.96
C THR A 23 -31.44 24.60 -28.46
N ALA A 24 -31.25 23.37 -27.96
CA ALA A 24 -31.07 23.17 -26.51
C ALA A 24 -29.80 23.87 -25.95
N PRO A 25 -29.90 24.60 -24.82
CA PRO A 25 -28.81 25.40 -24.29
C PRO A 25 -27.64 24.56 -23.77
N THR A 26 -27.89 23.40 -23.15
CA THR A 26 -26.84 22.52 -22.64
C THR A 26 -26.63 21.27 -23.51
N SER A 27 -25.38 20.77 -23.55
CA SER A 27 -25.05 19.51 -24.24
C SER A 27 -25.80 18.30 -23.63
N GLY A 28 -26.12 18.35 -22.34
CA GLY A 28 -26.92 17.32 -21.64
C GLY A 28 -28.37 17.26 -22.15
N GLU A 29 -29.02 18.41 -22.33
CA GLU A 29 -30.36 18.47 -22.94
C GLU A 29 -30.34 18.03 -24.41
N ARG A 30 -29.34 18.48 -25.21
CA ARG A 30 -29.16 18.02 -26.60
C ARG A 30 -29.05 16.49 -26.66
N ALA A 31 -28.19 15.91 -25.82
CA ALA A 31 -27.99 14.47 -25.73
C ALA A 31 -29.26 13.72 -25.30
N SER A 32 -30.11 14.30 -24.44
CA SER A 32 -31.36 13.68 -24.02
C SER A 32 -32.45 13.74 -25.09
N ARG A 33 -32.65 14.88 -25.75
CA ARG A 33 -33.57 15.01 -26.89
C ARG A 33 -33.17 14.10 -28.05
N LEU A 34 -31.87 13.91 -28.29
CA LEU A 34 -31.39 12.94 -29.27
C LEU A 34 -31.63 11.49 -28.86
N ARG A 35 -31.54 11.12 -27.57
CA ARG A 35 -31.91 9.76 -27.12
C ARG A 35 -33.40 9.49 -27.31
N GLU A 36 -34.25 10.46 -27.00
CA GLU A 36 -35.71 10.41 -27.19
C GLU A 36 -36.07 10.30 -28.68
N TRP A 37 -35.47 11.16 -29.53
CA TRP A 37 -35.62 11.09 -30.98
C TRP A 37 -35.12 9.77 -31.56
N LEU A 38 -33.92 9.30 -31.19
CA LEU A 38 -33.37 8.02 -31.66
C LEU A 38 -34.18 6.81 -31.16
N ALA A 39 -34.97 6.93 -30.10
CA ALA A 39 -35.91 5.89 -29.66
C ALA A 39 -37.16 5.77 -30.56
N SER A 40 -37.48 6.80 -31.35
CA SER A 40 -38.56 6.75 -32.36
C SER A 40 -38.20 5.98 -33.64
N ASN A 41 -36.98 5.43 -33.73
CA ASN A 41 -36.42 4.77 -34.92
C ASN A 41 -36.53 5.63 -36.21
N PRO A 42 -35.94 6.85 -36.24
CA PRO A 42 -35.94 7.73 -37.40
C PRO A 42 -35.22 7.10 -38.60
N ALA A 43 -35.46 7.64 -39.80
CA ALA A 43 -34.86 7.09 -41.02
C ALA A 43 -33.32 7.23 -41.02
N PRO A 44 -32.57 6.27 -41.60
CA PRO A 44 -31.10 6.32 -41.63
C PRO A 44 -30.55 7.52 -42.41
N GLU A 45 -31.33 8.07 -43.34
CA GLU A 45 -31.01 9.30 -44.07
C GLU A 45 -31.13 10.53 -43.16
N GLN A 46 -32.25 10.64 -42.41
CA GLN A 46 -32.45 11.70 -41.41
C GLN A 46 -31.37 11.65 -40.32
N MET A 47 -30.97 10.47 -39.87
CA MET A 47 -29.83 10.32 -38.94
C MET A 47 -28.50 10.77 -39.55
N GLN A 48 -28.25 10.55 -40.85
CA GLN A 48 -27.05 11.05 -41.52
C GLN A 48 -27.05 12.59 -41.66
N GLU A 49 -28.20 13.20 -41.95
CA GLU A 49 -28.35 14.66 -42.01
C GLU A 49 -28.18 15.32 -40.63
N VAL A 50 -28.88 14.80 -39.60
CA VAL A 50 -28.72 15.28 -38.22
C VAL A 50 -27.28 15.08 -37.74
N PHE A 51 -26.65 13.93 -38.02
CA PHE A 51 -25.24 13.71 -37.70
C PHE A 51 -24.32 14.73 -38.40
N ARG A 52 -24.53 15.00 -39.69
CA ARG A 52 -23.74 15.97 -40.48
C ARG A 52 -23.80 17.36 -39.82
N GLU A 53 -25.01 17.90 -39.64
CA GLU A 53 -25.24 19.25 -39.08
C GLU A 53 -24.86 19.39 -37.60
N LEU A 54 -24.96 18.32 -36.82
CA LEU A 54 -24.62 18.33 -35.39
C LEU A 54 -23.12 18.12 -35.15
N SER A 55 -22.41 17.39 -36.02
CA SER A 55 -20.98 17.07 -35.85
C SER A 55 -20.06 18.29 -35.77
N GLY A 56 -20.44 19.40 -36.42
CA GLY A 56 -19.75 20.69 -36.34
C GLY A 56 -20.14 21.54 -35.12
N ARG A 57 -21.31 21.29 -34.51
CA ARG A 57 -21.87 22.06 -33.38
C ARG A 57 -21.56 21.43 -32.02
N ASP A 58 -21.77 20.13 -31.87
CA ASP A 58 -21.57 19.39 -30.62
C ASP A 58 -21.10 17.96 -30.90
N LYS A 59 -19.79 17.74 -30.76
CA LYS A 59 -19.16 16.43 -30.99
C LYS A 59 -19.57 15.36 -29.98
N GLY A 60 -20.05 15.76 -28.79
CA GLY A 60 -20.55 14.84 -27.77
C GLY A 60 -21.95 14.36 -28.09
N ALA A 61 -22.84 15.28 -28.45
CA ALA A 61 -24.21 14.97 -28.87
C ALA A 61 -24.23 14.19 -30.21
N ALA A 62 -23.42 14.59 -31.19
CA ALA A 62 -23.30 13.91 -32.48
C ALA A 62 -22.76 12.46 -32.38
N ARG A 63 -22.07 12.13 -31.28
CA ARG A 63 -21.57 10.77 -31.05
C ARG A 63 -22.71 9.74 -30.94
N LEU A 64 -23.81 10.10 -30.28
CA LEU A 64 -24.98 9.22 -30.09
C LEU A 64 -25.63 8.82 -31.43
N VAL A 65 -25.77 9.80 -32.34
CA VAL A 65 -26.32 9.57 -33.68
C VAL A 65 -25.37 8.71 -34.52
N ARG A 66 -24.04 8.92 -34.39
CA ARG A 66 -23.04 8.08 -35.04
C ARG A 66 -23.08 6.64 -34.52
N GLU A 67 -23.15 6.44 -33.21
CA GLU A 67 -23.19 5.12 -32.59
C GLU A 67 -24.42 4.32 -33.06
N ARG A 68 -25.59 4.98 -33.20
CA ARG A 68 -26.79 4.39 -33.84
C ARG A 68 -26.62 4.10 -35.34
N LEU A 69 -26.01 4.99 -36.12
CA LEU A 69 -25.73 4.73 -37.53
C LEU A 69 -24.77 3.55 -37.73
N ASP A 70 -23.73 3.45 -36.91
CA ASP A 70 -22.78 2.34 -36.93
C ASP A 70 -23.43 1.03 -36.43
N GLU A 71 -24.38 1.08 -35.50
CA GLU A 71 -25.20 -0.06 -35.08
C GLU A 71 -26.09 -0.57 -36.23
N ILE A 72 -26.80 0.32 -36.92
CA ILE A 72 -27.64 -0.04 -38.07
C ILE A 72 -26.78 -0.64 -39.20
N LYS A 73 -25.57 -0.09 -39.43
CA LYS A 73 -24.61 -0.63 -40.40
C LYS A 73 -24.11 -2.02 -39.99
N ARG A 74 -23.84 -2.24 -38.70
CA ARG A 74 -23.46 -3.56 -38.14
C ARG A 74 -24.60 -4.58 -38.23
N ALA A 75 -25.84 -4.18 -37.93
CA ALA A 75 -27.03 -5.02 -38.05
C ALA A 75 -27.24 -5.49 -39.50
N LYS A 76 -27.21 -4.58 -40.48
CA LYS A 76 -27.32 -4.95 -41.92
C LYS A 76 -26.19 -5.87 -42.39
N GLY A 77 -24.99 -5.72 -41.85
CA GLY A 77 -23.88 -6.65 -42.10
C GLY A 77 -24.17 -8.05 -41.52
N GLN A 78 -24.69 -8.13 -40.30
CA GLN A 78 -25.09 -9.40 -39.67
C GLN A 78 -26.29 -10.05 -40.38
N GLU A 79 -27.23 -9.27 -40.93
CA GLU A 79 -28.37 -9.76 -41.72
C GLU A 79 -27.92 -10.38 -43.04
N ALA A 80 -26.99 -9.74 -43.77
CA ALA A 80 -26.42 -10.31 -45.00
C ALA A 80 -25.65 -11.62 -44.71
N ILE A 81 -24.83 -11.63 -43.67
CA ILE A 81 -24.12 -12.84 -43.20
C ILE A 81 -25.13 -13.92 -42.77
N ALA A 82 -26.23 -13.55 -42.10
CA ALA A 82 -27.26 -14.49 -41.70
C ALA A 82 -27.93 -15.16 -42.90
N ALA A 83 -28.29 -14.41 -43.94
CA ALA A 83 -28.87 -14.95 -45.18
C ALA A 83 -27.92 -15.91 -45.90
N GLU A 84 -26.61 -15.60 -45.97
CA GLU A 84 -25.61 -16.52 -46.53
C GLU A 84 -25.53 -17.85 -45.76
N TRP A 85 -25.56 -17.81 -44.42
CA TRP A 85 -25.45 -19.02 -43.60
C TRP A 85 -26.79 -19.78 -43.49
N GLN A 86 -27.92 -19.10 -43.60
CA GLN A 86 -29.25 -19.70 -43.76
C GLN A 86 -29.27 -20.60 -45.00
N ALA A 87 -28.95 -20.06 -46.18
CA ALA A 87 -28.93 -20.81 -47.43
C ALA A 87 -27.97 -22.02 -47.39
N LYS A 88 -26.83 -21.90 -46.69
CA LYS A 88 -25.88 -23.01 -46.47
C LYS A 88 -26.47 -24.12 -45.57
N ALA A 89 -27.29 -23.78 -44.57
CA ALA A 89 -27.96 -24.78 -43.73
C ALA A 89 -29.14 -25.45 -44.45
N GLU A 90 -29.96 -24.66 -45.15
CA GLU A 90 -31.07 -25.18 -45.97
C GLU A 90 -30.54 -26.15 -47.04
N ALA A 91 -29.42 -25.81 -47.70
CA ALA A 91 -28.72 -26.72 -48.59
C ALA A 91 -28.29 -28.01 -47.89
N LEU A 92 -27.63 -27.96 -46.72
CA LEU A 92 -27.19 -29.15 -45.98
C LEU A 92 -28.36 -30.04 -45.54
N LEU A 93 -29.48 -29.46 -45.09
CA LEU A 93 -30.68 -30.20 -44.72
C LEU A 93 -31.39 -30.85 -45.92
N ALA A 94 -31.27 -30.25 -47.10
CA ALA A 94 -31.82 -30.78 -48.36
C ALA A 94 -30.99 -31.92 -48.98
N HIS A 95 -29.86 -32.34 -48.39
CA HIS A 95 -29.12 -33.52 -48.86
C HIS A 95 -29.72 -34.82 -48.31
N ASP A 96 -29.93 -35.81 -49.19
CA ASP A 96 -30.34 -37.18 -48.83
C ASP A 96 -29.29 -37.94 -48.00
N LYS A 97 -28.05 -37.44 -47.96
CA LYS A 97 -26.93 -37.95 -47.17
C LYS A 97 -26.27 -36.82 -46.40
N LEU A 98 -26.55 -36.72 -45.11
CA LEU A 98 -26.01 -35.68 -44.25
C LEU A 98 -24.67 -36.12 -43.65
N ASN A 99 -23.57 -35.52 -44.11
CA ASN A 99 -22.27 -35.69 -43.46
C ASN A 99 -22.26 -34.91 -42.12
N ILE A 100 -22.24 -35.64 -40.99
CA ILE A 100 -22.14 -35.07 -39.64
C ILE A 100 -20.98 -34.08 -39.52
N ALA A 101 -19.84 -34.34 -40.17
CA ALA A 101 -18.67 -33.47 -40.11
C ALA A 101 -18.92 -32.07 -40.71
N ASP A 102 -19.72 -32.00 -41.79
CA ASP A 102 -20.04 -30.77 -42.51
C ASP A 102 -21.19 -30.01 -41.84
N ALA A 103 -22.20 -30.73 -41.32
CA ALA A 103 -23.25 -30.15 -40.48
C ALA A 103 -22.67 -29.53 -39.18
N MET A 104 -21.67 -30.19 -38.58
CA MET A 104 -20.92 -29.63 -37.44
C MET A 104 -19.91 -28.55 -37.85
N ALA A 105 -19.45 -28.53 -39.11
CA ALA A 105 -18.62 -27.43 -39.63
C ALA A 105 -19.45 -26.15 -39.81
N TRP A 106 -20.64 -26.26 -40.38
CA TRP A 106 -21.56 -25.13 -40.58
C TRP A 106 -21.75 -24.29 -39.31
N GLN A 107 -21.98 -24.93 -38.15
CA GLN A 107 -22.13 -24.19 -36.87
C GLN A 107 -20.87 -23.43 -36.46
N ARG A 108 -19.69 -24.05 -36.64
CA ARG A 108 -18.39 -23.44 -36.28
C ARG A 108 -18.04 -22.29 -37.21
N ASP A 109 -18.24 -22.48 -38.51
CA ASP A 109 -17.85 -21.51 -39.53
C ASP A 109 -18.85 -20.35 -39.66
N ALA A 110 -20.13 -20.58 -39.42
CA ALA A 110 -21.12 -19.51 -39.21
C ALA A 110 -20.76 -18.65 -37.98
N ALA A 111 -20.37 -19.27 -36.86
CA ALA A 111 -19.96 -18.55 -35.65
C ALA A 111 -18.66 -17.75 -35.90
N LYS A 112 -17.69 -18.34 -36.60
CA LYS A 112 -16.43 -17.70 -37.00
C LYS A 112 -16.64 -16.54 -37.98
N ALA A 113 -17.66 -16.61 -38.84
CA ALA A 113 -18.07 -15.52 -39.73
C ALA A 113 -18.87 -14.41 -39.02
N GLY A 114 -19.22 -14.58 -37.73
CA GLY A 114 -20.01 -13.60 -36.98
C GLY A 114 -21.52 -13.66 -37.26
N ALA A 115 -22.03 -14.78 -37.79
CA ALA A 115 -23.46 -14.99 -38.01
C ALA A 115 -24.22 -15.04 -36.67
N PRO A 116 -25.42 -14.43 -36.57
CA PRO A 116 -26.19 -14.40 -35.33
C PRO A 116 -26.98 -15.72 -35.13
N LEU A 117 -26.31 -16.82 -34.79
CA LEU A 117 -26.91 -18.16 -34.60
C LEU A 117 -28.01 -18.25 -33.51
N SER A 118 -28.20 -17.20 -32.71
CA SER A 118 -29.26 -17.07 -31.71
C SER A 118 -30.47 -16.23 -32.16
N ARG A 119 -30.53 -15.86 -33.45
CA ARG A 119 -31.63 -15.13 -34.07
C ARG A 119 -32.20 -15.94 -35.22
N ASP A 120 -33.52 -15.93 -35.36
CA ASP A 120 -34.20 -16.66 -36.42
C ASP A 120 -33.88 -16.05 -37.81
N PRO A 121 -33.78 -16.88 -38.86
CA PRO A 121 -34.08 -18.32 -38.90
C PRO A 121 -32.91 -19.24 -38.49
N LEU A 122 -31.71 -18.71 -38.19
CA LEU A 122 -30.52 -19.52 -37.91
C LEU A 122 -30.66 -20.41 -36.67
N SER A 123 -31.37 -19.94 -35.64
CA SER A 123 -31.67 -20.72 -34.43
C SER A 123 -32.46 -22.00 -34.74
N GLY A 124 -33.53 -21.88 -35.54
CA GLY A 124 -34.33 -23.03 -35.99
C GLY A 124 -33.54 -24.01 -36.85
N LEU A 125 -32.77 -23.50 -37.82
CA LEU A 125 -31.91 -24.35 -38.68
C LEU A 125 -30.81 -25.07 -37.90
N LYS A 126 -30.22 -24.43 -36.88
CA LYS A 126 -29.26 -25.06 -35.97
C LYS A 126 -29.91 -26.20 -35.19
N ALA A 127 -31.14 -26.02 -34.70
CA ALA A 127 -31.87 -27.08 -34.00
C ALA A 127 -32.17 -28.27 -34.93
N GLN A 128 -32.63 -28.03 -36.16
CA GLN A 128 -32.89 -29.08 -37.16
C GLN A 128 -31.63 -29.86 -37.55
N LEU A 129 -30.49 -29.18 -37.70
CA LEU A 129 -29.20 -29.83 -37.95
C LEU A 129 -28.73 -30.66 -36.75
N ASN A 130 -28.87 -30.15 -35.52
CA ASN A 130 -28.58 -30.92 -34.30
C ASN A 130 -29.44 -32.18 -34.19
N GLU A 131 -30.74 -32.09 -34.48
CA GLU A 131 -31.67 -33.22 -34.39
C GLU A 131 -31.32 -34.31 -35.40
N ARG A 132 -30.98 -33.95 -36.65
CA ARG A 132 -30.48 -34.92 -37.63
C ARG A 132 -29.14 -35.54 -37.23
N ILE A 133 -28.22 -34.77 -36.63
CA ILE A 133 -26.96 -35.33 -36.10
C ILE A 133 -27.27 -36.35 -35.00
N ARG A 134 -28.11 -35.98 -34.02
CA ARG A 134 -28.52 -36.86 -32.91
C ARG A 134 -29.14 -38.15 -33.42
N ALA A 135 -30.05 -38.09 -34.39
CA ALA A 135 -30.68 -39.26 -34.98
C ALA A 135 -29.68 -40.22 -35.65
N ILE A 136 -28.68 -39.69 -36.39
CA ILE A 136 -27.65 -40.54 -37.04
C ILE A 136 -26.66 -41.10 -36.00
N GLU A 137 -26.28 -40.32 -34.99
CA GLU A 137 -25.45 -40.81 -33.88
C GLU A 137 -26.17 -41.90 -33.06
N ASP A 138 -27.48 -41.74 -32.81
CA ASP A 138 -28.33 -42.77 -32.22
C ASP A 138 -28.33 -44.07 -33.06
N LEU A 139 -28.45 -43.98 -34.39
CA LEU A 139 -28.35 -45.13 -35.28
C LEU A 139 -26.98 -45.82 -35.18
N HIS A 140 -25.88 -45.06 -35.12
CA HIS A 140 -24.54 -45.64 -34.89
C HIS A 140 -24.48 -46.46 -33.60
N HIS A 141 -25.00 -45.92 -32.49
CA HIS A 141 -25.05 -46.62 -31.21
C HIS A 141 -25.94 -47.87 -31.28
N ARG A 142 -27.13 -47.79 -31.89
CA ARG A 142 -28.04 -48.94 -32.07
C ARG A 142 -27.39 -50.05 -32.90
N VAL A 143 -26.66 -49.74 -33.97
CA VAL A 143 -25.91 -50.74 -34.76
C VAL A 143 -24.82 -51.40 -33.92
N GLN A 144 -24.08 -50.63 -33.11
CA GLN A 144 -23.07 -51.22 -32.23
C GLN A 144 -23.70 -52.15 -31.19
N VAL A 145 -24.82 -51.75 -30.55
CA VAL A 145 -25.56 -52.58 -29.60
C VAL A 145 -26.05 -53.87 -30.26
N GLN A 146 -26.61 -53.80 -31.49
CA GLN A 146 -27.04 -55.01 -32.20
C GLN A 146 -25.85 -55.92 -32.57
N ARG A 147 -24.70 -55.36 -32.96
CA ARG A 147 -23.47 -56.14 -33.21
C ARG A 147 -22.97 -56.83 -31.94
N GLU A 148 -23.06 -56.19 -30.78
CA GLU A 148 -22.67 -56.77 -29.49
C GLU A 148 -23.67 -57.85 -29.04
N ALA A 149 -24.98 -57.63 -29.23
CA ALA A 149 -26.02 -58.63 -29.00
C ALA A 149 -25.83 -59.89 -29.87
N ALA A 150 -25.45 -59.74 -31.14
CA ALA A 150 -25.15 -60.86 -32.03
C ALA A 150 -23.98 -61.72 -31.53
N VAL A 151 -22.91 -61.08 -31.01
CA VAL A 151 -21.77 -61.78 -30.41
C VAL A 151 -22.19 -62.53 -29.14
N LEU A 152 -23.02 -61.93 -28.29
CA LEU A 152 -23.54 -62.58 -27.09
C LEU A 152 -24.47 -63.77 -27.41
N LEU A 153 -25.29 -63.67 -28.47
CA LEU A 153 -26.10 -64.80 -28.94
C LEU A 153 -25.24 -65.93 -29.51
N ALA A 154 -24.21 -65.61 -30.30
CA ALA A 154 -23.25 -66.60 -30.80
C ALA A 154 -22.47 -67.29 -29.66
N GLN A 155 -21.97 -66.53 -28.68
CA GLN A 155 -21.31 -67.07 -27.49
C GLN A 155 -22.25 -67.94 -26.65
N ARG A 156 -23.53 -67.56 -26.52
CA ARG A 156 -24.53 -68.39 -25.85
C ARG A 156 -24.74 -69.72 -26.58
N ILE A 157 -24.74 -69.73 -27.91
CA ILE A 157 -24.80 -70.96 -28.72
C ILE A 157 -23.54 -71.81 -28.51
N GLU A 158 -22.34 -71.22 -28.55
CA GLU A 158 -21.07 -71.90 -28.28
C GLU A 158 -21.04 -72.54 -26.87
N VAL A 159 -21.54 -71.84 -25.85
CA VAL A 159 -21.65 -72.36 -24.47
C VAL A 159 -22.66 -73.51 -24.33
N LEU A 160 -23.60 -73.70 -25.27
CA LEU A 160 -24.46 -74.89 -25.26
C LEU A 160 -23.74 -76.14 -25.80
N SER A 161 -22.69 -76.01 -26.61
CA SER A 161 -21.93 -77.17 -27.12
C SER A 161 -21.07 -77.86 -26.05
N THR A 162 -20.91 -77.25 -24.87
CA THR A 162 -20.20 -77.83 -23.71
C THR A 162 -21.14 -78.40 -22.64
N LYS A 163 -22.46 -78.28 -22.83
CA LYS A 163 -23.50 -78.87 -21.97
C LYS A 163 -24.04 -80.16 -22.59
N SER A 164 -24.89 -80.86 -21.83
CA SER A 164 -25.59 -82.02 -22.38
C SER A 164 -26.44 -81.64 -23.58
N TRP A 165 -26.62 -82.56 -24.52
CA TRP A 165 -27.41 -82.28 -25.71
C TRP A 165 -28.89 -82.03 -25.37
N ARG A 166 -29.38 -82.57 -24.25
CA ARG A 166 -30.73 -82.31 -23.72
C ARG A 166 -30.86 -80.93 -23.08
N ASP A 167 -29.87 -80.45 -22.34
CA ASP A 167 -29.84 -79.05 -21.85
C ASP A 167 -29.76 -78.06 -23.02
N ALA A 168 -28.98 -78.39 -24.05
CA ALA A 168 -28.92 -77.62 -25.29
C ALA A 168 -30.26 -77.62 -26.04
N GLN A 169 -30.99 -78.74 -26.04
CA GLN A 169 -32.33 -78.85 -26.62
C GLN A 169 -33.34 -77.93 -25.92
N VAL A 170 -33.38 -77.93 -24.58
CA VAL A 170 -34.26 -77.05 -23.80
C VAL A 170 -33.90 -75.57 -23.99
N ALA A 171 -32.60 -75.24 -24.06
CA ALA A 171 -32.14 -73.87 -24.28
C ALA A 171 -32.35 -73.37 -25.73
N ALA A 172 -32.56 -74.26 -26.69
CA ALA A 172 -32.76 -73.92 -28.10
C ALA A 172 -34.12 -73.25 -28.38
N ASP A 173 -35.16 -73.52 -27.58
CA ASP A 173 -36.50 -72.94 -27.81
C ASP A 173 -36.54 -71.43 -27.55
N ALA A 174 -35.77 -70.94 -26.56
CA ALA A 174 -35.55 -69.51 -26.39
C ALA A 174 -34.78 -68.93 -27.59
N LEU A 175 -33.67 -69.57 -28.00
CA LEU A 175 -32.86 -69.10 -29.13
C LEU A 175 -33.61 -69.08 -30.48
N ARG A 176 -34.61 -69.96 -30.66
CA ARG A 176 -35.57 -69.95 -31.79
C ARG A 176 -36.43 -68.69 -31.85
N THR A 177 -36.56 -67.97 -30.73
CA THR A 177 -37.22 -66.65 -30.68
C THR A 177 -36.18 -65.53 -30.74
N ASP A 178 -35.13 -65.63 -29.93
CA ASP A 178 -34.09 -64.60 -29.78
C ASP A 178 -33.38 -64.25 -31.10
N VAL A 179 -33.04 -65.25 -31.93
CA VAL A 179 -32.26 -65.02 -33.16
C VAL A 179 -33.11 -64.37 -34.28
N PRO A 180 -34.34 -64.83 -34.60
CA PRO A 180 -35.22 -64.10 -35.53
C PRO A 180 -35.62 -62.71 -35.02
N GLU A 181 -35.82 -62.51 -33.71
CA GLU A 181 -36.12 -61.19 -33.19
C GLU A 181 -34.94 -60.22 -33.39
N TRP A 182 -33.71 -60.67 -33.09
CA TRP A 182 -32.49 -59.91 -33.39
C TRP A 182 -32.37 -59.56 -34.88
N GLN A 183 -32.73 -60.47 -35.78
CA GLN A 183 -32.72 -60.21 -37.23
C GLN A 183 -33.73 -59.13 -37.61
N ALA A 184 -34.95 -59.19 -37.09
CA ALA A 184 -35.97 -58.17 -37.32
C ALA A 184 -35.55 -56.78 -36.77
N GLN A 185 -34.89 -56.75 -35.61
CA GLN A 185 -34.32 -55.52 -35.05
C GLN A 185 -33.16 -54.97 -35.93
N ALA A 186 -32.31 -55.84 -36.48
CA ALA A 186 -31.23 -55.46 -37.40
C ALA A 186 -31.77 -54.97 -38.75
N ASP A 187 -32.88 -55.52 -39.26
CA ASP A 187 -33.56 -55.04 -40.48
C ASP A 187 -34.27 -53.70 -40.28
N ALA A 188 -34.86 -53.47 -39.10
CA ALA A 188 -35.48 -52.19 -38.77
C ALA A 188 -34.47 -51.02 -38.82
N LEU A 189 -33.21 -51.25 -38.45
CA LEU A 189 -32.15 -50.23 -38.56
C LEU A 189 -31.78 -49.92 -40.02
N VAL A 190 -31.75 -50.94 -40.89
CA VAL A 190 -31.45 -50.77 -42.33
C VAL A 190 -32.58 -50.04 -43.07
N GLN A 191 -33.80 -50.11 -42.54
CA GLN A 191 -34.99 -49.43 -43.08
C GLN A 191 -35.18 -48.00 -42.55
N ASP A 192 -34.36 -47.51 -41.61
CA ASP A 192 -34.49 -46.17 -41.06
C ASP A 192 -34.15 -45.09 -42.13
N PRO A 193 -34.95 -44.01 -42.28
CA PRO A 193 -34.66 -42.92 -43.21
C PRO A 193 -33.26 -42.29 -43.06
N GLY A 194 -32.66 -42.33 -41.87
CA GLY A 194 -31.30 -41.86 -41.60
C GLY A 194 -30.18 -42.81 -42.06
N TRP A 195 -30.48 -44.06 -42.43
CA TRP A 195 -29.50 -45.09 -42.78
C TRP A 195 -28.58 -44.69 -43.94
N SER A 196 -29.08 -43.85 -44.86
CA SER A 196 -28.32 -43.27 -45.97
C SER A 196 -27.08 -42.46 -45.55
N SER A 197 -27.09 -41.94 -44.31
CA SER A 197 -26.16 -40.96 -43.74
C SER A 197 -25.26 -41.55 -42.64
N VAL A 198 -25.46 -42.83 -42.30
CA VAL A 198 -24.63 -43.58 -41.35
C VAL A 198 -23.19 -43.74 -41.87
N ASP A 199 -22.17 -43.72 -40.99
CA ASP A 199 -20.77 -43.94 -41.39
C ASP A 199 -20.64 -45.29 -42.13
N PRO A 200 -20.03 -45.31 -43.34
CA PRO A 200 -19.99 -46.49 -44.21
C PRO A 200 -19.26 -47.71 -43.62
N ARG A 201 -18.65 -47.60 -42.43
CA ARG A 201 -18.11 -48.73 -41.66
C ARG A 201 -19.19 -49.56 -40.95
N PHE A 202 -20.31 -48.96 -40.56
CA PHE A 202 -21.33 -49.64 -39.75
C PHE A 202 -22.15 -50.68 -40.54
N PRO A 203 -22.65 -50.42 -41.77
CA PRO A 203 -23.38 -51.41 -42.54
C PRO A 203 -22.62 -52.74 -42.75
N PRO A 204 -21.38 -52.79 -43.27
CA PRO A 204 -20.67 -54.05 -43.46
C PRO A 204 -20.30 -54.75 -42.14
N LEU A 205 -20.26 -54.04 -41.00
CA LEU A 205 -20.08 -54.65 -39.69
C LEU A 205 -21.37 -55.32 -39.19
N LEU A 206 -22.54 -54.74 -39.47
CA LEU A 206 -23.84 -55.33 -39.15
C LEU A 206 -24.13 -56.55 -40.05
N ASP A 207 -23.84 -56.44 -41.35
CA ASP A 207 -23.98 -57.54 -42.31
C ASP A 207 -23.07 -58.72 -41.95
N ALA A 208 -21.83 -58.44 -41.51
CA ALA A 208 -20.91 -59.46 -41.04
C ALA A 208 -21.40 -60.16 -39.76
N SER A 209 -21.92 -59.41 -38.77
CA SER A 209 -22.47 -60.02 -37.55
C SER A 209 -23.75 -60.81 -37.82
N ARG A 210 -24.59 -60.35 -38.75
CA ARG A 210 -25.79 -61.06 -39.22
C ARG A 210 -25.41 -62.40 -39.87
N SER A 211 -24.46 -62.37 -40.79
CA SER A 211 -23.96 -63.56 -41.50
C SER A 211 -23.31 -64.56 -40.55
N GLN A 212 -22.50 -64.08 -39.59
CA GLN A 212 -21.86 -64.92 -38.58
C GLN A 212 -22.89 -65.58 -37.65
N LEU A 213 -23.84 -64.82 -37.10
CA LEU A 213 -24.86 -65.35 -36.20
C LEU A 213 -25.74 -66.39 -36.92
N GLN A 214 -26.16 -66.12 -38.15
CA GLN A 214 -26.96 -67.07 -38.94
C GLN A 214 -26.20 -68.38 -39.20
N ALA A 215 -24.93 -68.31 -39.61
CA ALA A 215 -24.12 -69.50 -39.85
C ALA A 215 -23.89 -70.35 -38.58
N VAL A 216 -23.64 -69.71 -37.43
CA VAL A 216 -23.51 -70.38 -36.13
C VAL A 216 -24.84 -71.01 -35.71
N TRP A 217 -25.95 -70.31 -35.95
CA TRP A 217 -27.30 -70.77 -35.61
C TRP A 217 -27.77 -71.96 -36.46
N GLU A 218 -27.56 -71.91 -37.78
CA GLU A 218 -27.86 -73.03 -38.70
C GLU A 218 -27.02 -74.27 -38.37
N ALA A 219 -25.72 -74.11 -38.09
CA ALA A 219 -24.85 -75.20 -37.68
C ALA A 219 -25.30 -75.84 -36.36
N PHE A 220 -25.68 -75.03 -35.36
CA PHE A 220 -26.22 -75.50 -34.09
C PHE A 220 -27.55 -76.24 -34.27
N GLN A 221 -28.49 -75.70 -35.07
CA GLN A 221 -29.75 -76.38 -35.36
C GLN A 221 -29.54 -77.73 -36.04
N SER A 222 -28.65 -77.80 -37.05
CA SER A 222 -28.34 -79.05 -37.75
C SER A 222 -27.72 -80.09 -36.81
N ALA A 223 -26.76 -79.69 -35.96
CA ALA A 223 -26.14 -80.58 -34.99
C ALA A 223 -27.13 -81.09 -33.94
N LEU A 224 -28.05 -80.23 -33.48
CA LEU A 224 -29.08 -80.58 -32.49
C LEU A 224 -30.16 -81.50 -33.07
N GLN A 225 -30.58 -81.29 -34.32
CA GLN A 225 -31.47 -82.21 -35.04
C GLN A 225 -30.82 -83.58 -35.21
N GLN A 226 -29.53 -83.62 -35.55
CA GLN A 226 -28.78 -84.87 -35.67
C GLN A 226 -28.63 -85.58 -34.30
N ALA A 227 -28.40 -84.85 -33.21
CA ALA A 227 -28.36 -85.41 -31.86
C ALA A 227 -29.71 -86.05 -31.47
N ALA A 228 -30.83 -85.37 -31.71
CA ALA A 228 -32.17 -85.89 -31.44
C ALA A 228 -32.50 -87.14 -32.29
N ALA A 229 -32.11 -87.16 -33.57
CA ALA A 229 -32.25 -88.34 -34.42
C ALA A 229 -31.39 -89.53 -33.92
N ALA A 230 -30.20 -89.24 -33.40
CA ALA A 230 -29.28 -90.25 -32.85
C ALA A 230 -29.68 -90.82 -31.47
N ASP A 231 -30.51 -90.11 -30.70
CA ASP A 231 -31.16 -90.64 -29.49
C ASP A 231 -32.37 -91.54 -29.84
N ALA A 232 -33.11 -91.18 -30.90
CA ALA A 232 -34.29 -91.92 -31.37
C ALA A 232 -33.95 -93.20 -32.15
N ASP A 233 -32.87 -93.21 -32.94
CA ASP A 233 -32.38 -94.37 -33.69
C ASP A 233 -30.90 -94.65 -33.36
N PRO A 234 -30.57 -95.80 -32.73
CA PRO A 234 -29.21 -96.24 -32.48
C PRO A 234 -28.34 -96.44 -33.74
N ALA A 235 -28.94 -96.57 -34.93
CA ALA A 235 -28.22 -96.67 -36.21
C ALA A 235 -27.91 -95.30 -36.85
N ALA A 236 -28.56 -94.21 -36.42
CA ALA A 236 -28.35 -92.88 -36.97
C ALA A 236 -26.95 -92.30 -36.62
N PRO A 237 -26.36 -91.47 -37.49
CA PRO A 237 -25.00 -90.95 -37.33
C PRO A 237 -24.90 -89.93 -36.18
N LEU A 238 -23.88 -90.06 -35.33
CA LEU A 238 -23.63 -89.18 -34.18
C LEU A 238 -23.37 -87.72 -34.60
N PRO A 239 -23.80 -86.72 -33.79
CA PRO A 239 -23.64 -85.29 -34.10
C PRO A 239 -22.16 -84.85 -34.09
N PRO A 240 -21.82 -83.74 -34.77
CA PRO A 240 -20.44 -83.24 -34.86
C PRO A 240 -19.91 -82.58 -33.57
N VAL A 241 -20.76 -82.42 -32.55
CA VAL A 241 -20.37 -81.85 -31.24
C VAL A 241 -19.86 -82.99 -30.33
N PRO A 242 -18.58 -82.99 -29.89
CA PRO A 242 -18.00 -84.13 -29.20
C PRO A 242 -18.74 -84.54 -27.93
N VAL A 243 -19.10 -83.58 -27.07
CA VAL A 243 -19.82 -83.83 -25.80
C VAL A 243 -21.13 -84.58 -26.05
N TRP A 244 -21.90 -84.15 -27.06
CA TRP A 244 -23.18 -84.75 -27.42
C TRP A 244 -23.00 -86.13 -28.05
N ALA A 245 -21.96 -86.32 -28.89
CA ALA A 245 -21.60 -87.62 -29.44
C ALA A 245 -21.17 -88.61 -28.34
N ASP A 246 -20.45 -88.15 -27.33
CA ASP A 246 -19.99 -88.95 -26.19
C ASP A 246 -21.16 -89.39 -25.29
N GLU A 247 -22.10 -88.50 -24.99
CA GLU A 247 -23.34 -88.82 -24.28
C GLU A 247 -24.18 -89.87 -25.01
N LEU A 248 -24.37 -89.70 -26.33
CA LEU A 248 -25.13 -90.62 -27.16
C LEU A 248 -24.43 -91.97 -27.34
N ARG A 249 -23.09 -91.98 -27.43
CA ARG A 249 -22.30 -93.22 -27.50
C ARG A 249 -22.40 -94.00 -26.18
N ALA A 250 -22.32 -93.31 -25.04
CA ALA A 250 -22.55 -93.90 -23.72
C ALA A 250 -23.99 -94.45 -23.56
N ALA A 251 -25.00 -93.72 -24.03
CA ALA A 251 -26.41 -94.16 -24.03
C ALA A 251 -26.64 -95.42 -24.89
N ARG A 252 -25.90 -95.55 -26.00
CA ARG A 252 -25.87 -96.76 -26.86
C ARG A 252 -25.08 -97.93 -26.27
N GLY A 253 -24.50 -97.81 -25.07
CA GLY A 253 -23.67 -98.83 -24.43
C GLY A 253 -22.30 -99.04 -25.11
N LEU A 254 -21.89 -98.10 -25.97
CA LEU A 254 -20.63 -98.11 -26.67
C LEU A 254 -19.57 -97.39 -25.84
N ALA A 255 -18.33 -97.88 -25.87
CA ALA A 255 -17.20 -97.19 -25.21
C ALA A 255 -17.01 -95.78 -25.80
N PRO A 256 -16.63 -94.76 -25.00
CA PRO A 256 -16.35 -93.42 -25.52
C PRO A 256 -15.23 -93.49 -26.56
N GLU A 257 -15.33 -92.68 -27.62
CA GLU A 257 -14.23 -92.61 -28.60
C GLU A 257 -13.02 -91.96 -27.95
N VAL A 258 -11.92 -92.70 -27.92
CA VAL A 258 -10.62 -92.06 -28.13
C VAL A 258 -10.72 -91.39 -29.49
N ALA A 259 -10.49 -90.07 -29.54
CA ALA A 259 -10.70 -89.26 -30.74
C ALA A 259 -10.08 -89.93 -31.97
N PRO A 260 -10.80 -90.00 -33.11
CA PRO A 260 -10.41 -90.84 -34.23
C PRO A 260 -9.02 -90.50 -34.73
N ASP A 261 -8.16 -91.52 -34.81
CA ASP A 261 -6.79 -91.39 -35.30
C ASP A 261 -6.79 -90.69 -36.67
N LYS A 262 -6.19 -89.49 -36.73
CA LYS A 262 -6.08 -88.68 -37.95
C LYS A 262 -5.52 -89.61 -39.05
N PRO A 263 -6.20 -89.79 -40.21
CA PRO A 263 -5.86 -90.82 -41.18
C PRO A 263 -4.38 -90.72 -41.55
N ALA A 264 -3.67 -91.83 -41.36
CA ALA A 264 -2.22 -91.83 -41.21
C ALA A 264 -1.52 -91.06 -42.35
N LYS A 265 -1.04 -89.84 -42.02
CA LYS A 265 -0.19 -89.06 -42.92
C LYS A 265 0.97 -89.96 -43.37
N ALA A 266 1.28 -89.93 -44.67
CA ALA A 266 2.31 -90.77 -45.26
C ALA A 266 3.62 -90.72 -44.44
N LYS A 267 4.37 -91.84 -44.40
CA LYS A 267 5.61 -91.97 -43.62
C LYS A 267 6.63 -90.89 -44.02
N VAL A 268 6.60 -89.75 -43.34
CA VAL A 268 7.64 -88.72 -43.42
C VAL A 268 8.85 -89.21 -42.64
N ASP A 269 10.02 -89.01 -43.23
CA ASP A 269 11.31 -89.43 -42.69
C ASP A 269 11.49 -88.96 -41.23
N PRO A 270 11.84 -89.85 -40.28
CA PRO A 270 11.98 -89.48 -38.87
C PRO A 270 12.99 -88.35 -38.65
N GLN A 271 14.02 -88.23 -39.50
CA GLN A 271 15.00 -87.15 -39.39
C GLN A 271 14.40 -85.77 -39.72
N VAL A 272 13.45 -85.71 -40.67
CA VAL A 272 12.72 -84.48 -41.02
C VAL A 272 11.72 -84.10 -39.91
N ARG A 273 11.13 -85.10 -39.23
CA ARG A 273 10.26 -84.84 -38.06
C ARG A 273 11.04 -84.32 -36.86
N LEU A 274 12.26 -84.82 -36.61
CA LEU A 274 13.14 -84.29 -35.57
C LEU A 274 13.51 -82.83 -35.83
N GLN A 275 13.93 -82.49 -37.05
CA GLN A 275 14.23 -81.10 -37.44
C GLN A 275 13.02 -80.16 -37.31
N ALA A 276 11.83 -80.63 -37.69
CA ALA A 276 10.57 -79.88 -37.52
C ALA A 276 10.26 -79.61 -36.04
N ASN A 277 10.47 -80.60 -35.16
CA ASN A 277 10.31 -80.46 -33.71
C ASN A 277 11.36 -79.52 -33.11
N GLU A 278 12.64 -79.65 -33.48
CA GLU A 278 13.72 -78.78 -33.00
C GLU A 278 13.49 -77.30 -33.37
N ALA A 279 13.05 -77.02 -34.61
CA ALA A 279 12.73 -75.67 -35.07
C ALA A 279 11.58 -75.02 -34.28
N VAL A 280 10.49 -75.76 -34.03
CA VAL A 280 9.35 -75.26 -33.24
C VAL A 280 9.71 -75.16 -31.75
N ALA A 281 10.47 -76.10 -31.19
CA ALA A 281 10.92 -76.07 -29.80
C ALA A 281 11.85 -74.88 -29.52
N ALA A 282 12.79 -74.56 -30.43
CA ALA A 282 13.65 -73.39 -30.31
C ALA A 282 12.87 -72.07 -30.38
N ALA A 283 11.87 -71.98 -31.27
CA ALA A 283 10.98 -70.82 -31.35
C ALA A 283 10.08 -70.68 -30.10
N LEU A 284 9.64 -71.80 -29.52
CA LEU A 284 8.83 -71.87 -28.31
C LEU A 284 9.63 -71.42 -27.07
N GLN A 285 10.82 -71.99 -26.85
CA GLN A 285 11.71 -71.60 -25.76
C GLN A 285 12.00 -70.09 -25.80
N ARG A 286 12.30 -69.55 -26.99
CA ARG A 286 12.52 -68.11 -27.16
C ARG A 286 11.29 -67.28 -26.82
N LEU A 287 10.09 -67.71 -27.21
CA LEU A 287 8.86 -67.00 -26.83
C LEU A 287 8.64 -67.03 -25.31
N GLU A 288 8.81 -68.20 -24.69
CA GLU A 288 8.69 -68.34 -23.24
C GLU A 288 9.69 -67.45 -22.49
N GLU A 289 10.95 -67.35 -22.94
CA GLU A 289 11.97 -66.48 -22.33
C GLU A 289 11.59 -65.00 -22.41
N GLU A 290 11.13 -64.52 -23.57
CA GLU A 290 10.72 -63.12 -23.75
C GLU A 290 9.43 -62.79 -22.96
N VAL A 291 8.52 -63.76 -22.81
CA VAL A 291 7.32 -63.65 -21.97
C VAL A 291 7.69 -63.63 -20.48
N LYS A 292 8.58 -64.52 -20.02
CA LYS A 292 9.09 -64.55 -18.63
C LYS A 292 9.87 -63.28 -18.27
N GLN A 293 10.54 -62.65 -19.22
CA GLN A 293 11.22 -61.36 -19.07
C GLN A 293 10.28 -60.14 -19.23
N GLY A 294 9.02 -60.35 -19.65
CA GLY A 294 8.03 -59.30 -19.86
C GLY A 294 8.32 -58.38 -21.06
N HIS A 295 9.21 -58.79 -21.98
CA HIS A 295 9.72 -57.97 -23.08
C HIS A 295 8.74 -57.90 -24.26
N GLY A 296 7.61 -57.23 -24.08
CA GLY A 296 6.48 -57.15 -25.01
C GLY A 296 6.78 -56.98 -26.51
N LYS A 297 7.75 -56.13 -26.86
CA LYS A 297 8.13 -55.89 -28.25
C LYS A 297 8.93 -57.05 -28.87
N ALA A 298 9.69 -57.76 -28.03
CA ALA A 298 10.46 -58.93 -28.43
C ALA A 298 9.60 -60.20 -28.38
N SER A 299 8.71 -60.34 -27.39
CA SER A 299 7.72 -61.42 -27.33
C SER A 299 6.75 -61.39 -28.53
N ALA A 300 6.33 -60.21 -29.00
CA ALA A 300 5.56 -60.08 -30.24
C ALA A 300 6.33 -60.61 -31.47
N GLY A 301 7.64 -60.34 -31.55
CA GLY A 301 8.53 -60.87 -32.60
C GLY A 301 8.74 -62.38 -32.49
N ALA A 302 8.98 -62.90 -31.29
CA ALA A 302 9.09 -64.34 -31.03
C ALA A 302 7.76 -65.07 -31.30
N ALA A 303 6.61 -64.45 -31.00
CA ALA A 303 5.30 -65.00 -31.31
C ALA A 303 5.02 -65.02 -32.82
N ALA A 304 5.48 -64.02 -33.58
CA ALA A 304 5.45 -64.06 -35.05
C ALA A 304 6.38 -65.17 -35.61
N ALA A 305 7.57 -65.35 -35.04
CA ALA A 305 8.48 -66.42 -35.41
C ALA A 305 7.89 -67.81 -35.11
N LEU A 306 7.30 -68.02 -33.92
CA LEU A 306 6.65 -69.28 -33.56
C LEU A 306 5.42 -69.59 -34.42
N ARG A 307 4.57 -68.57 -34.73
CA ARG A 307 3.47 -68.73 -35.70
C ARG A 307 3.97 -69.10 -37.11
N THR A 308 5.16 -68.62 -37.50
CA THR A 308 5.78 -68.96 -38.79
C THR A 308 6.31 -70.40 -38.77
N ALA A 309 7.03 -70.79 -37.72
CA ALA A 309 7.49 -72.16 -37.54
C ALA A 309 6.33 -73.17 -37.46
N LEU A 310 5.23 -72.85 -36.78
CA LEU A 310 4.01 -73.67 -36.77
C LEU A 310 3.34 -73.75 -38.15
N LYS A 311 3.34 -72.65 -38.94
CA LYS A 311 2.80 -72.65 -40.31
C LYS A 311 3.60 -73.53 -41.27
N GLU A 312 4.93 -73.60 -41.08
CA GLU A 312 5.85 -74.35 -41.94
C GLU A 312 5.97 -75.83 -41.48
N HIS A 313 6.06 -76.08 -40.18
CA HIS A 313 6.36 -77.40 -39.61
C HIS A 313 5.19 -78.07 -38.87
N GLY A 314 4.14 -77.36 -38.47
CA GLY A 314 3.04 -77.88 -37.63
C GLY A 314 2.30 -79.11 -38.20
N LYS A 315 2.38 -79.37 -39.51
CA LYS A 315 1.86 -80.61 -40.11
C LYS A 315 2.66 -81.88 -39.75
N LEU A 316 3.88 -81.74 -39.24
CA LEU A 316 4.85 -82.81 -38.96
C LEU A 316 5.17 -83.00 -37.47
N VAL A 317 4.92 -81.94 -36.68
CA VAL A 317 5.16 -81.83 -35.24
C VAL A 317 4.24 -82.76 -34.44
N ASP A 318 4.56 -83.03 -33.17
CA ASP A 318 3.72 -83.78 -32.24
C ASP A 318 2.68 -82.88 -31.53
N ASP A 319 1.51 -83.44 -31.23
CA ASP A 319 0.38 -82.70 -30.67
C ASP A 319 0.67 -82.10 -29.27
N LYS A 320 1.70 -82.56 -28.54
CA LYS A 320 2.10 -81.98 -27.24
C LYS A 320 2.88 -80.68 -27.43
N LEU A 321 3.90 -80.68 -28.30
CA LEU A 321 4.64 -79.48 -28.65
C LEU A 321 3.73 -78.44 -29.34
N GLU A 322 2.79 -78.89 -30.17
CA GLU A 322 1.75 -78.02 -30.75
C GLU A 322 0.86 -77.39 -29.66
N THR A 323 0.39 -78.17 -28.68
CA THR A 323 -0.43 -77.65 -27.56
C THR A 323 0.35 -76.63 -26.71
N GLN A 324 1.62 -76.92 -26.39
CA GLN A 324 2.47 -75.99 -25.63
C GLN A 324 2.73 -74.69 -26.40
N ALA A 325 2.96 -74.78 -27.72
CA ALA A 325 3.15 -73.61 -28.58
C ALA A 325 1.90 -72.72 -28.65
N HIS A 326 0.70 -73.31 -28.73
CA HIS A 326 -0.55 -72.55 -28.66
C HIS A 326 -0.75 -71.88 -27.28
N GLY A 327 -0.44 -72.57 -26.18
CA GLY A 327 -0.47 -72.00 -24.83
C GLY A 327 0.47 -70.80 -24.65
N ALA A 328 1.71 -70.91 -25.14
CA ALA A 328 2.68 -69.81 -25.09
C ALA A 328 2.25 -68.62 -25.98
N LEU A 329 1.63 -68.88 -27.13
CA LEU A 329 1.05 -67.83 -28.00
C LEU A 329 -0.15 -67.12 -27.36
N ALA A 330 -0.96 -67.82 -26.56
CA ALA A 330 -2.05 -67.21 -25.79
C ALA A 330 -1.50 -66.29 -24.69
N ALA A 331 -0.58 -66.78 -23.85
CA ALA A 331 0.05 -65.99 -22.79
C ALA A 331 0.81 -64.76 -23.34
N ALA A 332 1.46 -64.88 -24.50
CA ALA A 332 2.07 -63.75 -25.20
C ALA A 332 1.03 -62.74 -25.69
N GLY A 333 -0.11 -63.21 -26.22
CA GLY A 333 -1.22 -62.37 -26.66
C GLY A 333 -1.90 -61.60 -25.51
N GLU A 334 -2.07 -62.23 -24.35
CA GLU A 334 -2.58 -61.59 -23.13
C GLU A 334 -1.61 -60.50 -22.64
N MET A 335 -0.30 -60.77 -22.62
CA MET A 335 0.72 -59.80 -22.26
C MET A 335 0.77 -58.62 -23.23
N GLU A 336 0.68 -58.86 -24.54
CA GLU A 336 0.51 -57.78 -25.54
C GLU A 336 -0.77 -56.98 -25.29
N GLY A 337 -1.89 -57.64 -24.99
CA GLY A 337 -3.17 -57.01 -24.68
C GLY A 337 -3.09 -56.10 -23.46
N TRP A 338 -2.52 -56.58 -22.35
CA TRP A 338 -2.37 -55.81 -21.11
C TRP A 338 -1.42 -54.61 -21.29
N GLN A 339 -0.36 -54.76 -22.09
CA GLN A 339 0.55 -53.64 -22.40
C GLN A 339 -0.08 -52.61 -23.33
N ARG A 340 -0.85 -53.01 -24.35
CA ARG A 340 -1.64 -52.11 -25.20
C ARG A 340 -2.65 -51.34 -24.35
N TRP A 341 -3.39 -52.04 -23.48
CA TRP A 341 -4.29 -51.42 -22.52
C TRP A 341 -3.56 -50.43 -21.59
N ARG A 342 -2.41 -50.81 -21.03
CA ARG A 342 -1.63 -49.93 -20.13
C ARG A 342 -1.04 -48.70 -20.85
N THR A 343 -0.62 -48.83 -22.11
CA THR A 343 -0.19 -47.68 -22.91
C THR A 343 -1.37 -46.76 -23.26
N ASP A 344 -2.55 -47.31 -23.53
CA ASP A 344 -3.76 -46.52 -23.74
C ASP A 344 -4.31 -45.87 -22.44
N GLN A 345 -4.15 -46.50 -21.28
CA GLN A 345 -4.39 -45.85 -19.97
C GLN A 345 -3.46 -44.64 -19.78
N LEU A 346 -2.16 -44.79 -20.05
CA LEU A 346 -1.20 -43.68 -19.97
C LEU A 346 -1.48 -42.58 -21.02
N ARG A 347 -2.00 -42.93 -22.21
CA ARG A 347 -2.49 -41.96 -23.19
C ARG A 347 -3.76 -41.26 -22.71
N GLN A 348 -4.69 -41.96 -22.08
CA GLN A 348 -5.88 -41.36 -21.44
C GLN A 348 -5.51 -40.41 -20.31
N GLU A 349 -4.52 -40.74 -19.48
CA GLU A 349 -3.94 -39.82 -18.50
C GLU A 349 -3.36 -38.55 -19.17
N LEU A 350 -2.63 -38.68 -20.28
CA LEU A 350 -2.06 -37.53 -21.01
C LEU A 350 -3.14 -36.67 -21.66
N VAL A 351 -4.20 -37.28 -22.21
CA VAL A 351 -5.41 -36.57 -22.66
C VAL A 351 -6.03 -35.79 -21.50
N ALA A 352 -6.27 -36.44 -20.35
CA ALA A 352 -6.84 -35.80 -19.17
C ALA A 352 -5.96 -34.65 -18.64
N LYS A 353 -4.64 -34.81 -18.62
CA LYS A 353 -3.67 -33.76 -18.23
C LYS A 353 -3.65 -32.60 -19.22
N ALA A 354 -3.86 -32.85 -20.52
CA ALA A 354 -3.98 -31.80 -21.54
C ALA A 354 -5.33 -31.06 -21.47
N GLU A 355 -6.44 -31.78 -21.27
CA GLU A 355 -7.77 -31.20 -21.06
C GLU A 355 -7.80 -30.35 -19.75
N ALA A 356 -7.13 -30.81 -18.69
CA ALA A 356 -7.01 -30.10 -17.40
C ALA A 356 -6.08 -28.87 -17.41
N LEU A 357 -5.50 -28.49 -18.56
CA LEU A 357 -4.92 -27.16 -18.78
C LEU A 357 -5.99 -26.05 -18.77
N PHE A 358 -7.25 -26.42 -18.94
CA PHE A 358 -8.41 -25.55 -18.82
C PHE A 358 -9.29 -25.96 -17.64
N GLU A 359 -9.79 -24.97 -16.91
CA GLU A 359 -10.82 -25.16 -15.89
C GLU A 359 -12.20 -25.13 -16.57
N LYS A 360 -12.98 -26.20 -16.37
CA LYS A 360 -14.40 -26.27 -16.75
C LYS A 360 -15.21 -25.47 -15.73
N VAL A 361 -15.36 -24.17 -15.95
CA VAL A 361 -16.16 -23.30 -15.08
C VAL A 361 -17.61 -23.28 -15.59
N PRO A 362 -18.63 -23.67 -14.80
CA PRO A 362 -20.02 -23.47 -15.18
C PRO A 362 -20.28 -21.98 -15.35
N ALA A 363 -20.98 -21.57 -16.43
CA ALA A 363 -21.39 -20.19 -16.59
C ALA A 363 -22.29 -19.78 -15.43
N GLN A 364 -21.71 -19.07 -14.47
CA GLN A 364 -22.46 -18.44 -13.40
C GLN A 364 -23.41 -17.43 -14.05
N ALA A 365 -24.72 -17.65 -13.90
CA ALA A 365 -25.74 -16.85 -14.56
C ALA A 365 -25.49 -15.37 -14.27
N ALA A 366 -25.46 -14.56 -15.33
CA ALA A 366 -25.13 -13.14 -15.24
C ALA A 366 -26.22 -12.38 -14.46
N ARG A 367 -26.06 -12.28 -13.14
CA ARG A 367 -26.76 -11.27 -12.36
C ARG A 367 -26.43 -9.90 -12.98
N PRO A 368 -27.44 -9.10 -13.40
CA PRO A 368 -27.15 -7.73 -13.84
C PRO A 368 -26.55 -6.95 -12.67
N ALA A 369 -25.51 -6.17 -12.96
CA ALA A 369 -24.87 -5.31 -11.98
C ALA A 369 -25.80 -4.13 -11.64
N ALA A 370 -26.70 -4.33 -10.67
CA ALA A 370 -27.36 -3.24 -9.98
C ALA A 370 -26.30 -2.38 -9.28
N ALA A 371 -26.47 -1.06 -9.32
CA ALA A 371 -25.43 -0.14 -8.88
C ALA A 371 -25.24 -0.16 -7.35
N GLU A 372 -24.00 -0.37 -6.92
CA GLU A 372 -23.60 -0.06 -5.54
C GLU A 372 -23.32 1.44 -5.41
N SER A 373 -24.06 2.10 -4.53
CA SER A 373 -23.71 3.40 -3.95
C SER A 373 -24.11 3.35 -2.47
N PRO A 374 -23.23 3.73 -1.53
CA PRO A 374 -23.37 3.32 -0.12
C PRO A 374 -24.32 4.20 0.69
N ALA A 375 -25.11 3.57 1.57
CA ALA A 375 -25.81 4.18 2.69
C ALA A 375 -25.88 3.19 3.87
N ASP A 376 -26.00 3.71 5.09
CA ASP A 376 -25.64 3.04 6.34
C ASP A 376 -26.86 2.56 7.17
N GLY A 377 -26.65 1.56 8.04
CA GLY A 377 -27.37 1.32 9.30
C GLY A 377 -28.82 0.82 9.30
N GLY A 378 -29.16 -0.12 10.22
CA GLY A 378 -30.55 -0.30 10.67
C GLY A 378 -31.03 -1.70 11.12
N ALA A 379 -30.52 -2.18 12.25
CA ALA A 379 -31.13 -3.10 13.23
C ALA A 379 -32.43 -3.94 12.95
N ALA A 380 -32.34 -5.22 13.37
CA ALA A 380 -33.31 -5.94 14.23
C ALA A 380 -34.61 -6.62 13.71
N GLU A 381 -34.60 -7.96 13.87
CA GLU A 381 -35.58 -8.78 14.62
C GLU A 381 -36.90 -9.36 14.04
N GLN A 382 -36.94 -10.71 14.15
CA GLN A 382 -38.03 -11.59 14.68
C GLN A 382 -39.19 -12.12 13.80
N ALA A 383 -39.70 -13.27 14.29
CA ALA A 383 -40.97 -13.98 14.05
C ALA A 383 -41.35 -14.37 12.60
N THR A 384 -41.41 -15.63 12.13
CA THR A 384 -41.94 -16.95 12.62
C THR A 384 -43.42 -17.24 12.33
N ALA A 385 -43.66 -18.48 11.88
CA ALA A 385 -44.95 -19.19 11.78
C ALA A 385 -45.93 -18.73 10.66
N GLY A 386 -46.70 -19.70 10.13
CA GLY A 386 -47.64 -19.49 9.03
C GLY A 386 -47.62 -20.60 7.97
N ALA A 387 -47.70 -21.87 8.39
CA ALA A 387 -47.83 -23.00 7.47
C ALA A 387 -49.27 -23.53 7.53
N GLU A 388 -50.02 -23.40 6.43
CA GLU A 388 -51.29 -24.09 6.23
C GLU A 388 -51.46 -24.37 4.73
N ALA A 389 -52.08 -25.50 4.38
CA ALA A 389 -52.03 -26.06 3.04
C ALA A 389 -53.37 -25.92 2.30
N ALA A 390 -53.30 -25.56 1.03
CA ALA A 390 -54.37 -25.74 0.06
C ALA A 390 -53.77 -26.38 -1.20
N THR A 391 -54.17 -27.61 -1.47
CA THR A 391 -53.87 -28.33 -2.72
C THR A 391 -54.88 -27.94 -3.78
N ASP A 392 -54.39 -27.62 -4.98
CA ASP A 392 -55.14 -27.80 -6.23
C ASP A 392 -54.17 -28.33 -7.30
N GLU A 393 -54.69 -29.08 -8.27
CA GLU A 393 -53.88 -29.87 -9.22
C GLU A 393 -53.80 -29.23 -10.61
N GLY A 394 -52.88 -29.72 -11.45
CA GLY A 394 -53.13 -29.75 -12.90
C GLY A 394 -52.38 -28.78 -13.82
N ALA A 395 -51.04 -28.77 -13.78
CA ALA A 395 -50.24 -28.45 -14.98
C ALA A 395 -48.86 -29.12 -14.92
N ALA A 396 -48.68 -30.23 -15.64
CA ALA A 396 -47.38 -30.90 -15.73
C ALA A 396 -46.46 -30.15 -16.69
N ALA A 397 -45.33 -29.66 -16.18
CA ALA A 397 -44.22 -29.15 -16.98
C ALA A 397 -43.07 -30.17 -16.96
N GLU A 398 -42.67 -30.66 -18.13
CA GLU A 398 -41.64 -31.69 -18.27
C GLU A 398 -40.23 -31.14 -17.94
N PRO A 399 -39.31 -31.97 -17.42
CA PRO A 399 -37.99 -31.53 -17.01
C PRO A 399 -37.09 -31.22 -18.22
N ALA A 400 -36.98 -29.93 -18.58
CA ALA A 400 -36.18 -29.46 -19.71
C ALA A 400 -34.66 -29.71 -19.54
N SER A 401 -34.18 -30.81 -20.11
CA SER A 401 -32.82 -31.04 -20.64
C SER A 401 -31.64 -30.49 -19.83
N ALA A 402 -31.07 -31.33 -18.95
CA ALA A 402 -29.78 -31.06 -18.29
C ALA A 402 -28.62 -30.85 -19.29
N GLU A 403 -28.73 -31.40 -20.51
CA GLU A 403 -27.79 -31.20 -21.63
C GLU A 403 -27.55 -29.70 -21.96
N SER A 404 -28.55 -28.84 -21.74
CA SER A 404 -28.45 -27.40 -21.98
C SER A 404 -27.42 -26.68 -21.10
N ALA A 405 -27.06 -27.25 -19.95
CA ALA A 405 -26.11 -26.66 -19.00
C ALA A 405 -24.63 -26.87 -19.40
N GLU A 406 -24.28 -27.96 -20.08
CA GLU A 406 -22.89 -28.23 -20.49
C GLU A 406 -22.40 -27.29 -21.59
N ALA A 407 -23.31 -26.81 -22.45
CA ALA A 407 -23.00 -25.91 -23.55
C ALA A 407 -22.43 -24.54 -23.12
N ALA A 408 -22.55 -24.19 -21.83
CA ALA A 408 -22.10 -22.91 -21.27
C ALA A 408 -20.76 -23.00 -20.48
N LEU A 409 -20.01 -24.10 -20.58
CA LEU A 409 -18.73 -24.27 -19.88
C LEU A 409 -17.61 -23.39 -20.47
N VAL A 410 -17.38 -22.21 -19.88
CA VAL A 410 -16.29 -21.30 -20.27
C VAL A 410 -14.94 -21.90 -19.86
N ARG A 411 -14.19 -22.41 -20.86
CA ARG A 411 -12.86 -23.00 -20.67
C ARG A 411 -11.83 -21.94 -20.30
N LYS A 412 -11.58 -21.75 -19.01
CA LYS A 412 -10.61 -20.77 -18.50
C LYS A 412 -9.19 -21.35 -18.46
N PRO A 413 -8.16 -20.69 -19.01
CA PRO A 413 -6.78 -21.14 -18.90
C PRO A 413 -6.32 -21.23 -17.43
N ARG A 414 -5.89 -22.43 -16.99
CA ARG A 414 -5.50 -22.69 -15.60
C ARG A 414 -4.14 -22.11 -15.21
N TYR A 415 -3.29 -21.85 -16.21
CA TYR A 415 -1.92 -21.37 -16.03
C TYR A 415 -1.65 -20.16 -16.92
N GLY A 416 -0.87 -19.19 -16.42
CA GLY A 416 -0.34 -18.10 -17.24
C GLY A 416 0.56 -18.63 -18.37
N GLY A 417 0.60 -17.90 -19.50
CA GLY A 417 1.12 -18.41 -20.77
C GLY A 417 2.51 -19.06 -20.73
N ARG A 418 3.46 -18.53 -19.96
CA ARG A 418 4.77 -19.19 -19.76
C ARG A 418 4.65 -20.60 -19.19
N LYS A 419 3.92 -20.77 -18.07
CA LYS A 419 3.74 -22.08 -17.43
C LYS A 419 2.91 -23.01 -18.32
N MET A 420 1.94 -22.47 -19.07
CA MET A 420 1.20 -23.26 -20.07
C MET A 420 2.11 -23.74 -21.22
N GLN A 421 3.05 -22.92 -21.70
CA GLN A 421 4.04 -23.30 -22.71
C GLN A 421 4.98 -24.40 -22.20
N GLU A 422 5.44 -24.30 -20.95
CA GLU A 422 6.29 -25.29 -20.30
C GLU A 422 5.53 -26.64 -20.11
N GLN A 423 4.26 -26.60 -19.71
CA GLN A 423 3.41 -27.79 -19.62
C GLN A 423 3.12 -28.41 -21.00
N LEU A 424 2.78 -27.61 -22.02
CA LEU A 424 2.56 -28.10 -23.39
C LEU A 424 3.78 -28.83 -23.96
N ARG A 425 4.98 -28.28 -23.74
CA ARG A 425 6.24 -28.93 -24.16
C ARG A 425 6.43 -30.26 -23.42
N SER A 426 6.18 -30.28 -22.12
CA SER A 426 6.31 -31.50 -21.30
C SER A 426 5.32 -32.58 -21.74
N LEU A 427 4.05 -32.22 -21.96
CA LEU A 427 3.01 -33.15 -22.42
C LEU A 427 3.31 -33.71 -23.81
N ARG A 428 3.73 -32.87 -24.77
CA ARG A 428 4.08 -33.34 -26.13
C ARG A 428 5.30 -34.26 -26.13
N GLU A 429 6.31 -34.01 -25.28
CA GLU A 429 7.46 -34.90 -25.16
C GLU A 429 7.10 -36.21 -24.41
N GLN A 430 6.26 -36.16 -23.36
CA GLN A 430 5.72 -37.36 -22.71
C GLN A 430 4.90 -38.24 -23.67
N TRP A 431 4.04 -37.63 -24.50
CA TRP A 431 3.32 -38.36 -25.54
C TRP A 431 4.28 -39.01 -26.52
N LYS A 432 5.25 -38.25 -27.05
CA LYS A 432 6.27 -38.74 -27.97
C LYS A 432 7.12 -39.87 -27.37
N GLN A 433 7.38 -39.88 -26.07
CA GLN A 433 8.05 -40.98 -25.38
C GLN A 433 7.16 -42.22 -25.27
N LEU A 434 5.88 -42.05 -24.97
CA LEU A 434 4.90 -43.14 -24.89
C LEU A 434 4.57 -43.77 -26.27
N ASP A 435 4.64 -42.99 -27.34
CA ASP A 435 4.41 -43.43 -28.72
C ASP A 435 5.64 -44.11 -29.38
N GLN A 436 6.81 -44.10 -28.73
CA GLN A 436 8.05 -44.73 -29.24
C GLN A 436 8.06 -46.27 -29.13
N GLY A 437 6.98 -46.93 -29.57
CA GLY A 437 6.91 -48.38 -29.72
C GLY A 437 5.53 -49.02 -29.53
N GLY A 438 4.52 -48.27 -29.09
CA GLY A 438 3.14 -48.76 -28.98
C GLY A 438 2.37 -48.71 -30.30
N ALA A 439 1.33 -49.54 -30.45
CA ALA A 439 0.38 -49.41 -31.56
C ALA A 439 -0.36 -48.05 -31.46
N PRO A 440 -0.56 -47.30 -32.55
CA PRO A 440 -1.06 -45.92 -32.49
C PRO A 440 -2.58 -45.84 -32.22
N ASN A 441 -2.97 -45.23 -31.10
CA ASN A 441 -4.38 -44.92 -30.83
C ASN A 441 -4.74 -43.53 -31.37
N HIS A 442 -5.21 -43.48 -32.62
CA HIS A 442 -5.54 -42.23 -33.31
C HIS A 442 -6.70 -41.44 -32.67
N ALA A 443 -7.61 -42.09 -31.91
CA ALA A 443 -8.72 -41.40 -31.25
C ALA A 443 -8.23 -40.61 -30.03
N LEU A 444 -7.41 -41.23 -29.18
CA LEU A 444 -6.77 -40.55 -28.05
C LEU A 444 -5.80 -39.46 -28.54
N TRP A 445 -5.03 -39.72 -29.61
CA TRP A 445 -4.14 -38.71 -30.20
C TRP A 445 -4.91 -37.47 -30.70
N LYS A 446 -6.04 -37.64 -31.40
CA LYS A 446 -6.86 -36.49 -31.85
C LYS A 446 -7.38 -35.64 -30.69
N ARG A 447 -7.82 -36.26 -29.59
CA ARG A 447 -8.25 -35.55 -28.37
C ARG A 447 -7.09 -34.79 -27.72
N PHE A 448 -5.94 -35.44 -27.60
CA PHE A 448 -4.72 -34.86 -27.05
C PHE A 448 -4.24 -33.65 -27.87
N ASP A 449 -4.18 -33.79 -29.20
CA ASP A 449 -3.68 -32.71 -30.06
C ASP A 449 -4.66 -31.52 -30.11
N GLU A 450 -5.98 -31.74 -30.16
CA GLU A 450 -6.96 -30.64 -30.07
C GLU A 450 -6.85 -29.90 -28.72
N ALA A 451 -6.72 -30.62 -27.60
CA ALA A 451 -6.49 -29.99 -26.30
C ALA A 451 -5.16 -29.19 -26.26
N CYS A 452 -4.09 -29.74 -26.83
CA CYS A 452 -2.81 -29.04 -26.99
C CYS A 452 -2.90 -27.81 -27.90
N ASN A 453 -3.66 -27.87 -29.00
CA ASN A 453 -3.83 -26.77 -29.95
C ASN A 453 -4.74 -25.66 -29.39
N GLN A 454 -5.73 -26.01 -28.56
CA GLN A 454 -6.50 -25.02 -27.79
C GLN A 454 -5.59 -24.27 -26.79
N ALA A 455 -4.77 -24.98 -26.03
CA ALA A 455 -3.82 -24.35 -25.12
C ALA A 455 -2.69 -23.60 -25.87
N TYR A 456 -2.29 -24.04 -27.06
CA TYR A 456 -1.31 -23.32 -27.89
C TYR A 456 -1.80 -21.93 -28.28
N LYS A 457 -3.06 -21.77 -28.68
CA LYS A 457 -3.67 -20.46 -29.00
C LYS A 457 -3.58 -19.46 -27.83
N VAL A 458 -3.68 -19.95 -26.59
CA VAL A 458 -3.52 -19.12 -25.37
C VAL A 458 -2.05 -18.71 -25.19
N VAL A 459 -1.11 -19.61 -25.45
CA VAL A 459 0.33 -19.31 -25.42
C VAL A 459 0.73 -18.36 -26.55
N GLU A 460 0.16 -18.51 -27.74
CA GLU A 460 0.35 -17.65 -28.91
C GLU A 460 -0.09 -16.21 -28.61
N ALA A 461 -1.34 -16.01 -28.18
CA ALA A 461 -1.85 -14.70 -27.77
C ALA A 461 -1.04 -14.07 -26.60
N TRP A 462 -0.52 -14.90 -25.68
CA TRP A 462 0.39 -14.43 -24.64
C TRP A 462 1.78 -14.03 -25.19
N LEU A 463 2.34 -14.78 -26.15
CA LEU A 463 3.60 -14.43 -26.80
C LEU A 463 3.48 -13.17 -27.65
N GLU A 464 2.37 -12.99 -28.36
CA GLU A 464 2.06 -11.74 -29.07
C GLU A 464 1.95 -10.56 -28.11
N LYS A 465 1.26 -10.72 -26.97
CA LYS A 465 1.18 -9.70 -25.93
C LYS A 465 2.55 -9.37 -25.31
N VAL A 466 3.38 -10.36 -24.99
CA VAL A 466 4.74 -10.12 -24.48
C VAL A 466 5.60 -9.43 -25.55
N LYS A 467 5.42 -9.77 -26.82
CA LYS A 467 6.08 -9.11 -27.95
C LYS A 467 5.62 -7.65 -28.07
N SER A 468 4.33 -7.34 -28.00
CA SER A 468 3.81 -5.97 -28.05
C SER A 468 4.26 -5.15 -26.84
N GLU A 469 4.15 -5.69 -25.62
CA GLU A 469 4.64 -5.03 -24.40
C GLU A 469 6.15 -4.72 -24.49
N SER A 470 6.96 -5.65 -25.00
CA SER A 470 8.40 -5.41 -25.20
C SER A 470 8.70 -4.38 -26.29
N ALA A 471 7.89 -4.32 -27.36
CA ALA A 471 7.99 -3.31 -28.41
C ALA A 471 7.58 -1.92 -27.88
N GLU A 472 6.51 -1.84 -27.08
CA GLU A 472 6.08 -0.63 -26.39
C GLU A 472 7.14 -0.14 -25.40
N HIS A 473 7.73 -1.01 -24.57
CA HIS A 473 8.83 -0.63 -23.68
C HIS A 473 10.05 -0.13 -24.46
N ARG A 474 10.35 -0.72 -25.64
CA ARG A 474 11.45 -0.26 -26.50
C ARG A 474 11.14 1.11 -27.11
N ALA A 475 9.92 1.32 -27.60
CA ALA A 475 9.46 2.59 -28.16
C ALA A 475 9.42 3.71 -27.10
N ARG A 476 8.87 3.44 -25.91
CA ARG A 476 8.85 4.39 -24.78
C ARG A 476 10.27 4.78 -24.34
N ARG A 477 11.21 3.83 -24.34
CA ARG A 477 12.63 4.08 -24.00
C ARG A 477 13.37 4.88 -25.08
N LEU A 478 13.12 4.60 -26.35
CA LEU A 478 13.64 5.40 -27.48
C LEU A 478 13.10 6.83 -27.44
N ALA A 479 11.79 6.99 -27.34
CA ALA A 479 11.15 8.30 -27.21
C ALA A 479 11.70 9.10 -26.01
N LEU A 480 12.01 8.45 -24.88
CA LEU A 480 12.61 9.11 -23.73
C LEU A 480 14.08 9.53 -23.96
N ILE A 481 14.85 8.77 -24.75
CA ILE A 481 16.21 9.17 -25.17
C ILE A 481 16.14 10.43 -26.04
N ASP A 482 15.23 10.46 -27.01
CA ASP A 482 15.10 11.58 -27.94
C ASP A 482 14.44 12.81 -27.29
N GLU A 483 13.53 12.62 -26.32
CA GLU A 483 13.00 13.68 -25.45
C GLU A 483 14.11 14.30 -24.58
N VAL A 484 15.01 13.49 -24.00
CA VAL A 484 16.18 14.00 -23.25
C VAL A 484 17.15 14.75 -24.18
N ARG A 485 17.40 14.26 -25.40
CA ARG A 485 18.24 14.94 -26.40
C ARG A 485 17.65 16.30 -26.81
N ALA A 486 16.35 16.35 -27.10
CA ALA A 486 15.66 17.60 -27.41
C ALA A 486 15.68 18.57 -26.21
N TRP A 487 15.33 18.08 -25.02
CA TRP A 487 15.35 18.89 -23.80
C TRP A 487 16.74 19.49 -23.51
N ALA A 488 17.82 18.71 -23.69
CA ALA A 488 19.19 19.18 -23.51
C ALA A 488 19.61 20.24 -24.56
N ALA A 489 19.11 20.14 -25.79
CA ALA A 489 19.32 21.14 -26.84
C ALA A 489 18.55 22.45 -26.57
N ASP A 490 17.31 22.34 -26.08
CA ASP A 490 16.47 23.49 -25.72
C ASP A 490 16.92 24.18 -24.42
N HIS A 491 17.58 23.46 -23.51
CA HIS A 491 17.99 23.94 -22.19
C HIS A 491 19.53 23.89 -21.97
N PRO A 492 20.34 24.60 -22.77
CA PRO A 492 21.80 24.64 -22.59
C PRO A 492 22.23 25.33 -21.29
N THR A 493 21.32 26.08 -20.64
CA THR A 493 21.49 26.67 -19.30
C THR A 493 20.15 26.70 -18.55
N ALA A 494 20.18 26.72 -17.22
CA ALA A 494 18.95 26.83 -16.42
C ALA A 494 18.26 28.20 -16.58
N ALA A 495 17.05 28.21 -17.13
CA ALA A 495 16.23 29.41 -17.27
C ALA A 495 16.01 30.09 -15.90
N GLY A 496 16.22 31.41 -15.84
CA GLY A 496 16.14 32.20 -14.60
C GLY A 496 17.18 31.83 -13.53
N GLY A 497 18.11 30.92 -13.80
CA GLY A 497 19.12 30.46 -12.84
C GLY A 497 18.64 29.37 -11.85
N ASP A 498 17.46 28.76 -12.03
CA ASP A 498 17.01 27.66 -11.15
C ASP A 498 17.70 26.32 -11.47
N TRP A 499 18.96 26.20 -11.04
CA TRP A 499 19.73 24.96 -11.12
C TRP A 499 19.14 23.82 -10.25
N LYS A 500 18.26 24.14 -9.29
CA LYS A 500 17.52 23.15 -8.47
C LYS A 500 16.30 22.61 -9.21
N GLY A 501 15.64 23.41 -10.04
CA GLY A 501 14.66 22.99 -11.05
C GLY A 501 15.32 22.13 -12.12
N PHE A 502 16.43 22.60 -12.70
CA PHE A 502 17.20 21.88 -13.72
C PHE A 502 17.60 20.47 -13.27
N GLY A 503 18.25 20.33 -12.11
CA GLY A 503 18.62 19.01 -11.58
C GLY A 503 17.43 18.09 -11.26
N ARG A 504 16.28 18.65 -10.86
CA ARG A 504 15.03 17.87 -10.68
C ARG A 504 14.47 17.37 -12.00
N ALA A 505 14.55 18.15 -13.08
CA ALA A 505 14.13 17.72 -14.41
C ALA A 505 14.96 16.55 -14.91
N VAL A 506 16.30 16.62 -14.79
CA VAL A 506 17.20 15.52 -15.13
C VAL A 506 16.90 14.24 -14.34
N HIS A 507 16.80 14.32 -13.00
CA HIS A 507 16.46 13.14 -12.19
C HIS A 507 15.05 12.60 -12.49
N HIS A 508 14.10 13.42 -12.95
CA HIS A 508 12.79 12.93 -13.37
C HIS A 508 12.88 12.07 -14.64
N PHE A 509 13.74 12.43 -15.59
CA PHE A 509 14.06 11.56 -16.74
C PHE A 509 14.70 10.23 -16.30
N GLU A 510 15.60 10.23 -15.30
CA GLU A 510 16.13 8.99 -14.72
C GLU A 510 15.05 8.07 -14.13
N GLN A 511 14.09 8.62 -13.37
CA GLN A 511 13.01 7.80 -12.80
C GLN A 511 12.12 7.24 -13.91
N ARG A 512 11.74 8.06 -14.90
CA ARG A 512 10.99 7.59 -16.09
C ARG A 512 11.73 6.48 -16.83
N TRP A 513 13.06 6.54 -16.94
CA TRP A 513 13.85 5.46 -17.54
C TRP A 513 13.88 4.18 -16.69
N ARG A 514 13.80 4.28 -15.36
CA ARG A 514 13.66 3.11 -14.48
C ARG A 514 12.24 2.51 -14.58
N GLU A 515 11.23 3.35 -14.75
CA GLU A 515 9.81 2.98 -14.81
C GLU A 515 9.31 2.54 -16.21
N ALA A 516 10.06 2.82 -17.29
CA ALA A 516 9.73 2.48 -18.68
C ALA A 516 9.75 0.97 -19.04
N GLY A 517 9.38 0.10 -18.10
CA GLY A 517 9.20 -1.34 -18.30
C GLY A 517 10.47 -2.16 -18.52
N HIS A 518 10.34 -3.48 -18.48
CA HIS A 518 11.44 -4.42 -18.71
C HIS A 518 11.64 -4.69 -20.21
N LEU A 519 12.90 -4.89 -20.61
CA LEU A 519 13.32 -5.24 -21.97
C LEU A 519 14.17 -6.51 -21.97
N SER A 520 14.21 -7.17 -23.12
CA SER A 520 15.21 -8.22 -23.38
C SER A 520 16.63 -7.66 -23.25
N GLU A 521 17.53 -8.46 -22.71
CA GLU A 521 18.93 -8.10 -22.42
C GLU A 521 19.64 -7.46 -23.62
N LYS A 522 19.47 -8.03 -24.82
CA LYS A 522 20.04 -7.50 -26.07
C LYS A 522 19.56 -6.08 -26.39
N ALA A 523 18.25 -5.83 -26.32
CA ALA A 523 17.67 -4.51 -26.57
C ALA A 523 18.03 -3.50 -25.46
N PHE A 524 18.20 -3.96 -24.22
CA PHE A 524 18.67 -3.11 -23.13
C PHE A 524 20.15 -2.72 -23.32
N ALA A 525 21.02 -3.66 -23.70
CA ALA A 525 22.44 -3.41 -23.96
C ALA A 525 22.66 -2.43 -25.14
N GLU A 526 21.77 -2.45 -26.13
CA GLU A 526 21.76 -1.54 -27.29
C GLU A 526 21.34 -0.11 -26.91
N LEU A 527 20.33 0.06 -26.05
CA LEU A 527 19.79 1.37 -25.67
C LEU A 527 20.48 2.00 -24.46
N GLN A 528 21.05 1.20 -23.55
CA GLN A 528 21.75 1.71 -22.36
C GLN A 528 22.93 2.68 -22.65
N PRO A 529 23.79 2.48 -23.67
CA PRO A 529 24.83 3.48 -23.99
C PRO A 529 24.23 4.79 -24.51
N GLN A 530 23.23 4.71 -25.40
CA GLN A 530 22.54 5.89 -25.96
C GLN A 530 21.82 6.70 -24.88
N TRP A 531 21.23 6.02 -23.89
CA TRP A 531 20.66 6.66 -22.70
C TRP A 531 21.71 7.40 -21.85
N LYS A 532 22.86 6.77 -21.59
CA LYS A 532 23.96 7.38 -20.82
C LYS A 532 24.53 8.59 -21.51
N GLU A 533 24.69 8.53 -22.83
CA GLU A 533 25.11 9.65 -23.67
C GLU A 533 24.13 10.82 -23.57
N ALA A 534 22.83 10.57 -23.77
CA ALA A 534 21.78 11.59 -23.69
C ALA A 534 21.69 12.26 -22.30
N ILE A 535 21.69 11.48 -21.22
CA ILE A 535 21.67 12.04 -19.86
C ILE A 535 22.99 12.75 -19.51
N SER A 536 24.16 12.22 -19.91
CA SER A 536 25.43 12.91 -19.65
C SER A 536 25.53 14.23 -20.40
N ALA A 537 24.89 14.38 -21.56
CA ALA A 537 24.76 15.65 -22.26
C ALA A 537 23.81 16.61 -21.52
N ALA A 538 22.66 16.12 -21.05
CA ALA A 538 21.70 16.88 -20.25
C ALA A 538 22.26 17.34 -18.88
N GLU A 539 23.17 16.55 -18.27
CA GLU A 539 23.84 16.89 -17.00
C GLU A 539 24.99 17.88 -17.16
N ALA A 540 25.62 17.96 -18.33
CA ALA A 540 26.85 18.73 -18.54
C ALA A 540 26.77 20.22 -18.13
N PRO A 541 25.67 20.97 -18.39
CA PRO A 541 25.54 22.35 -17.93
C PRO A 541 25.52 22.48 -16.39
N LEU A 542 24.82 21.57 -15.71
CA LEU A 542 24.76 21.54 -14.25
C LEU A 542 26.12 21.19 -13.65
N ALA A 543 26.80 20.18 -14.19
CA ALA A 543 28.13 19.77 -13.76
C ALA A 543 29.18 20.89 -13.94
N ALA A 544 29.11 21.64 -15.04
CA ALA A 544 29.99 22.78 -15.29
C ALA A 544 29.78 23.91 -14.26
N ILE A 545 28.53 24.23 -13.92
CA ILE A 545 28.21 25.26 -12.92
C ILE A 545 28.53 24.79 -11.49
N GLN A 546 28.33 23.51 -11.17
CA GLN A 546 28.78 22.93 -9.91
C GLN A 546 30.30 23.05 -9.76
N LYS A 547 31.08 22.76 -10.81
CA LYS A 547 32.53 22.94 -10.81
C LYS A 547 32.93 24.40 -10.53
N GLN A 548 32.33 25.37 -11.22
CA GLN A 548 32.57 26.80 -10.98
C GLN A 548 32.20 27.21 -9.54
N SER A 549 31.09 26.70 -9.00
CA SER A 549 30.68 26.97 -7.61
C SER A 549 31.69 26.42 -6.61
N LEU A 550 32.22 25.22 -6.84
CA LEU A 550 33.30 24.65 -6.03
C LEU A 550 34.55 25.55 -6.06
N GLU A 551 34.97 26.01 -7.23
CA GLU A 551 36.13 26.91 -7.40
C GLU A 551 35.92 28.23 -6.62
N ARG A 552 34.74 28.86 -6.71
CA ARG A 552 34.38 30.06 -5.93
C ARG A 552 34.34 29.81 -4.41
N ARG A 553 33.81 28.65 -3.97
CA ARG A 553 33.75 28.30 -2.54
C ARG A 553 35.16 28.04 -1.96
N HIS A 554 36.08 27.46 -2.73
CA HIS A 554 37.48 27.34 -2.31
C HIS A 554 38.15 28.72 -2.18
N ALA A 555 37.95 29.62 -3.14
CA ALA A 555 38.44 31.01 -3.01
C ALA A 555 37.88 31.71 -1.76
N MET A 556 36.58 31.53 -1.45
CA MET A 556 35.98 32.06 -0.22
C MET A 556 36.52 31.42 1.07
N ILE A 557 36.93 30.15 1.05
CA ILE A 557 37.64 29.50 2.17
C ILE A 557 39.03 30.13 2.36
N ASP A 558 39.75 30.45 1.29
CA ASP A 558 41.06 31.09 1.37
C ASP A 558 40.99 32.56 1.82
N GLU A 559 39.95 33.30 1.39
CA GLU A 559 39.60 34.59 1.98
C GLU A 559 39.28 34.48 3.48
N ALA A 560 38.55 33.44 3.91
CA ALA A 560 38.22 33.21 5.32
C ALA A 560 39.47 32.92 6.17
N LYS A 561 40.44 32.16 5.65
CA LYS A 561 41.76 31.95 6.28
C LYS A 561 42.51 33.28 6.44
N ALA A 562 42.56 34.10 5.39
CA ALA A 562 43.24 35.39 5.44
C ALA A 562 42.60 36.36 6.45
N LEU A 563 41.27 36.40 6.54
CA LEU A 563 40.55 37.20 7.54
C LEU A 563 40.71 36.65 8.97
N GLY A 564 40.79 35.33 9.14
CA GLY A 564 41.02 34.69 10.45
C GLY A 564 42.45 34.87 10.96
N ALA A 565 43.44 34.89 10.07
CA ALA A 565 44.85 35.13 10.40
C ALA A 565 45.17 36.61 10.74
N ALA A 566 44.29 37.55 10.38
CA ALA A 566 44.51 38.97 10.64
C ALA A 566 44.53 39.27 12.16
N PRO A 567 45.41 40.17 12.64
CA PRO A 567 45.50 40.54 14.06
C PRO A 567 44.29 41.36 14.55
N GLN A 568 43.42 41.83 13.64
CA GLN A 568 42.29 42.69 13.94
C GLN A 568 41.04 42.19 13.19
N LEU A 569 40.13 41.53 13.90
CA LEU A 569 38.95 40.89 13.30
C LEU A 569 37.96 41.92 12.73
N ARG A 570 38.00 42.14 11.40
CA ARG A 570 37.08 43.02 10.65
C ARG A 570 35.71 42.35 10.46
N ILE A 571 34.84 42.52 11.46
CA ILE A 571 33.49 41.92 11.52
C ILE A 571 32.68 42.12 10.23
N ASP A 572 32.72 43.30 9.60
CA ASP A 572 31.90 43.57 8.41
C ASP A 572 32.46 42.91 7.13
N ALA A 573 33.77 42.66 7.06
CA ALA A 573 34.34 41.82 6.01
C ALA A 573 33.86 40.37 6.16
N VAL A 574 33.85 39.84 7.40
CA VAL A 574 33.31 38.51 7.72
C VAL A 574 31.83 38.39 7.37
N LYS A 575 31.00 39.40 7.69
CA LYS A 575 29.59 39.45 7.27
C LYS A 575 29.43 39.42 5.74
N SER A 576 30.20 40.23 5.00
CA SER A 576 30.10 40.28 3.53
C SER A 576 30.54 38.97 2.86
N LEU A 577 31.52 38.28 3.45
CA LEU A 577 31.98 36.97 3.00
C LEU A 577 30.94 35.87 3.32
N GLN A 578 30.32 35.90 4.49
CA GLN A 578 29.19 35.02 4.84
C GLN A 578 27.97 35.24 3.92
N GLN A 579 27.68 36.48 3.53
CA GLN A 579 26.61 36.78 2.57
C GLN A 579 26.92 36.24 1.17
N ARG A 580 28.16 36.40 0.68
CA ARG A 580 28.60 35.79 -0.59
C ARG A 580 28.49 34.26 -0.55
N TRP A 581 28.90 33.64 0.55
CA TRP A 581 28.76 32.20 0.75
C TRP A 581 27.28 31.75 0.71
N GLN A 582 26.40 32.45 1.42
CA GLN A 582 24.97 32.13 1.44
C GLN A 582 24.32 32.27 0.06
N ALA A 583 24.68 33.29 -0.72
CA ALA A 583 24.18 33.46 -2.08
C ALA A 583 24.63 32.31 -3.00
N GLU A 584 25.90 31.94 -2.98
CA GLU A 584 26.47 30.84 -3.79
C GLU A 584 25.93 29.46 -3.37
N ALA A 585 25.63 29.26 -2.07
CA ALA A 585 24.96 28.06 -1.56
C ALA A 585 23.46 27.99 -1.91
N GLN A 586 22.78 29.14 -2.00
CA GLN A 586 21.38 29.19 -2.40
C GLN A 586 21.17 28.99 -3.90
N THR A 587 22.08 29.44 -4.75
CA THR A 587 21.96 29.32 -6.22
C THR A 587 22.36 27.94 -6.74
N VAL A 588 23.55 27.43 -6.39
CA VAL A 588 24.08 26.18 -6.97
C VAL A 588 23.92 25.00 -6.00
N PRO A 589 23.09 23.98 -6.33
CA PRO A 589 22.96 22.79 -5.50
C PRO A 589 24.20 21.88 -5.61
N LEU A 590 24.72 21.45 -4.47
CA LEU A 590 25.79 20.45 -4.34
C LEU A 590 25.35 19.29 -3.43
N GLU A 591 26.14 18.22 -3.37
CA GLU A 591 25.90 17.14 -2.40
C GLU A 591 26.08 17.67 -0.96
N ARG A 592 25.07 17.48 -0.10
CA ARG A 592 25.07 17.97 1.30
C ARG A 592 26.35 17.61 2.08
N LYS A 593 26.90 16.40 1.88
CA LYS A 593 28.13 15.95 2.56
C LYS A 593 29.39 16.68 2.08
N HIS A 594 29.40 17.14 0.82
CA HIS A 594 30.49 17.92 0.26
C HIS A 594 30.35 19.40 0.67
N GLU A 595 29.14 19.94 0.59
CA GLU A 595 28.80 21.29 1.04
C GLU A 595 29.10 21.50 2.53
N GLN A 596 28.76 20.52 3.39
CA GLN A 596 29.08 20.57 4.82
C GLN A 596 30.61 20.63 5.07
N LYS A 597 31.41 19.79 4.40
CA LYS A 597 32.88 19.83 4.53
C LYS A 597 33.47 21.17 4.11
N LEU A 598 32.93 21.77 3.04
CA LEU A 598 33.36 23.10 2.58
C LEU A 598 32.93 24.20 3.57
N TRP A 599 31.73 24.10 4.15
CA TRP A 599 31.27 25.02 5.20
C TRP A 599 32.09 24.91 6.48
N ASP A 600 32.41 23.71 6.94
CA ASP A 600 33.24 23.49 8.13
C ASP A 600 34.66 24.04 7.90
N ALA A 601 35.23 23.84 6.70
CA ALA A 601 36.52 24.40 6.29
C ALA A 601 36.50 25.94 6.15
N PHE A 602 35.39 26.52 5.71
CA PHE A 602 35.16 27.97 5.66
C PHE A 602 35.02 28.59 7.04
N ARG A 603 34.25 27.93 7.92
CA ARG A 603 33.86 28.46 9.23
C ARG A 603 34.98 28.35 10.25
N LYS A 604 35.75 27.24 10.26
CA LYS A 604 36.83 26.98 11.21
C LYS A 604 37.77 28.18 11.45
N PRO A 605 38.43 28.79 10.44
CA PRO A 605 39.36 29.91 10.67
C PRO A 605 38.68 31.18 11.21
N LEU A 606 37.36 31.31 11.03
CA LEU A 606 36.58 32.43 11.57
C LEU A 606 36.22 32.18 13.04
N ASP A 607 35.71 30.99 13.39
CA ASP A 607 35.44 30.61 14.79
C ASP A 607 36.73 30.67 15.63
N GLU A 608 37.88 30.19 15.12
CA GLU A 608 39.19 30.29 15.79
C GLU A 608 39.65 31.73 16.03
N ALA A 609 39.20 32.68 15.20
CA ALA A 609 39.49 34.11 15.36
C ALA A 609 38.50 34.83 16.29
N PHE A 610 37.25 34.37 16.36
CA PHE A 610 36.30 34.82 17.39
C PHE A 610 36.67 34.29 18.78
N ASN A 611 37.11 33.03 18.91
CA ASN A 611 37.46 32.43 20.20
C ASN A 611 38.64 33.14 20.88
N ARG A 612 39.73 33.43 20.15
CA ARG A 612 40.85 34.24 20.68
C ARG A 612 40.38 35.59 21.24
N LYS A 613 39.48 36.26 20.52
CA LYS A 613 38.89 37.55 20.93
C LYS A 613 37.94 37.43 22.13
N SER A 614 37.38 36.24 22.39
CA SER A 614 36.62 35.95 23.61
C SER A 614 37.56 35.68 24.79
N GLU A 615 38.61 34.87 24.61
CA GLU A 615 39.64 34.63 25.64
C GLU A 615 40.31 35.93 26.10
N GLU A 616 40.64 36.83 25.16
CA GLU A 616 41.17 38.17 25.44
C GLU A 616 40.22 39.00 26.34
N ARG A 617 38.90 38.82 26.18
CA ARG A 617 37.88 39.51 26.99
C ARG A 617 37.67 38.85 28.35
N GLU A 618 37.70 37.53 28.42
CA GLU A 618 37.56 36.78 29.68
C GLU A 618 38.77 37.02 30.60
N ARG A 619 39.99 37.07 30.04
CA ARG A 619 41.21 37.46 30.77
C ARG A 619 41.16 38.90 31.30
N ALA A 620 40.41 39.79 30.64
CA ALA A 620 40.17 41.17 31.11
C ALA A 620 38.99 41.29 32.08
N ALA A 621 38.17 40.25 32.24
CA ALA A 621 37.01 40.23 33.12
C ALA A 621 37.29 39.56 34.47
N SER A 622 38.12 38.51 34.50
CA SER A 622 38.43 37.76 35.73
C SER A 622 39.08 38.62 36.83
N SER A 623 39.89 39.61 36.44
CA SER A 623 40.55 40.58 37.33
C SER A 623 39.60 41.52 38.10
N LEU A 624 38.28 41.45 37.88
CA LEU A 624 37.27 42.23 38.60
C LEU A 624 36.59 41.45 39.74
N SER A 625 36.72 40.11 39.76
CA SER A 625 35.83 39.23 40.55
C SER A 625 36.05 39.25 42.07
N GLU A 626 37.22 39.68 42.57
CA GLU A 626 37.57 39.56 44.00
C GLU A 626 36.81 40.58 44.87
N ARG A 627 36.55 41.77 44.31
CA ARG A 627 35.79 42.88 44.92
C ARG A 627 34.35 42.48 45.28
N ASP A 628 33.71 41.71 44.42
CA ASP A 628 32.31 41.27 44.60
C ASP A 628 32.16 40.30 45.78
N ARG A 629 33.19 39.48 46.05
CA ARG A 629 33.18 38.49 47.12
C ARG A 629 33.12 39.13 48.51
N ALA A 630 33.93 40.16 48.74
CA ALA A 630 33.97 40.85 50.04
C ALA A 630 32.61 41.49 50.40
N VAL A 631 31.93 42.11 49.42
CA VAL A 631 30.61 42.71 49.64
C VAL A 631 29.53 41.63 49.86
N LEU A 632 29.62 40.47 49.20
CA LEU A 632 28.72 39.33 49.40
C LEU A 632 28.88 38.62 50.75
N GLU A 633 30.04 38.75 51.41
CA GLU A 633 30.25 38.23 52.77
C GLU A 633 29.73 39.25 53.80
N ALA A 634 29.99 40.55 53.60
CA ALA A 634 29.47 41.62 54.46
C ALA A 634 27.93 41.79 54.40
N SER A 635 27.29 41.60 53.24
CA SER A 635 25.82 41.70 53.13
C SER A 635 25.11 40.61 53.94
N LYS A 636 25.68 39.39 54.00
CA LYS A 636 25.15 38.28 54.80
C LYS A 636 25.27 38.54 56.30
N ALA A 637 26.35 39.18 56.75
CA ALA A 637 26.50 39.61 58.15
C ALA A 637 25.37 40.58 58.56
N LEU A 638 25.00 41.50 57.69
CA LEU A 638 23.86 42.41 57.91
C LEU A 638 22.51 41.66 57.97
N GLU A 639 22.27 40.68 57.10
CA GLU A 639 21.05 39.85 57.17
C GLU A 639 20.98 39.01 58.45
N ALA A 640 22.12 38.47 58.90
CA ALA A 640 22.21 37.76 60.18
C ALA A 640 21.92 38.70 61.37
N ALA A 641 22.42 39.94 61.36
CA ALA A 641 22.12 40.94 62.38
C ALA A 641 20.62 41.30 62.40
N ASN A 642 19.98 41.46 61.24
CA ASN A 642 18.54 41.72 61.11
C ASN A 642 17.69 40.62 61.78
N ALA A 643 18.11 39.36 61.69
CA ALA A 643 17.40 38.23 62.31
C ALA A 643 17.43 38.27 63.86
N THR A 644 18.35 39.01 64.49
CA THR A 644 18.45 39.08 65.96
C THR A 644 17.42 40.01 66.63
N GLY A 645 16.74 40.88 65.86
CA GLY A 645 15.82 41.89 66.38
C GLY A 645 16.48 43.01 67.21
N ASP A 646 17.80 43.00 67.35
CA ASP A 646 18.56 43.96 68.17
C ASP A 646 18.92 45.20 67.35
N ALA A 647 18.29 46.33 67.68
CA ALA A 647 18.49 47.61 66.99
C ALA A 647 19.94 48.15 67.08
N GLN A 648 20.76 47.67 68.02
CA GLN A 648 22.17 48.04 68.12
C GLN A 648 23.03 47.16 67.20
N LYS A 649 22.80 45.84 67.17
CA LYS A 649 23.52 44.92 66.26
C LYS A 649 23.26 45.19 64.79
N ILE A 650 22.03 45.57 64.44
CA ILE A 650 21.69 46.00 63.08
C ILE A 650 22.52 47.23 62.68
N ARG A 651 22.67 48.21 63.59
CA ARG A 651 23.46 49.42 63.33
C ARG A 651 24.97 49.14 63.20
N THR A 652 25.53 48.18 63.93
CA THR A 652 26.96 47.82 63.77
C THR A 652 27.22 47.09 62.45
N ALA A 653 26.38 46.10 62.09
CA ALA A 653 26.54 45.37 60.84
C ALA A 653 26.32 46.25 59.59
N MET A 654 25.48 47.30 59.68
CA MET A 654 25.38 48.31 58.62
C MET A 654 26.71 49.07 58.42
N ALA A 655 27.43 49.39 59.51
CA ALA A 655 28.73 50.07 59.43
C ALA A 655 29.83 49.16 58.88
N GLU A 656 29.79 47.86 59.17
CA GLU A 656 30.71 46.86 58.62
C GLU A 656 30.53 46.67 57.10
N LEU A 657 29.28 46.65 56.61
CA LEU A 657 28.98 46.66 55.17
C LEU A 657 29.48 47.95 54.51
N ASP A 658 29.27 49.10 55.15
CA ASP A 658 29.79 50.39 54.70
C ASP A 658 31.33 50.43 54.68
N ALA A 659 32.00 49.71 55.59
CA ALA A 659 33.45 49.57 55.61
C ALA A 659 33.97 48.64 54.50
N ALA A 660 33.29 47.52 54.23
CA ALA A 660 33.63 46.62 53.11
C ALA A 660 33.53 47.34 51.74
N LEU A 661 32.61 48.29 51.60
CA LEU A 661 32.45 49.14 50.42
C LEU A 661 33.55 50.21 50.29
N LYS A 662 34.12 50.68 51.41
CA LYS A 662 35.13 51.77 51.45
C LYS A 662 36.58 51.28 51.47
N GLY A 663 36.88 50.15 52.11
CA GLY A 663 38.25 49.68 52.37
C GLY A 663 39.11 49.44 51.12
N GLN A 664 38.50 49.21 49.95
CA GLN A 664 39.23 49.13 48.67
C GLN A 664 39.58 50.48 48.03
N ALA A 665 39.04 51.61 48.53
CA ALA A 665 39.53 52.93 48.15
C ALA A 665 40.90 53.18 48.81
N GLU A 666 41.01 52.91 50.11
CA GLU A 666 42.22 53.13 50.91
C GLU A 666 43.34 52.15 50.52
N ALA A 667 43.02 50.88 50.29
CA ALA A 667 43.99 49.90 49.76
C ALA A 667 44.56 50.30 48.39
N ARG A 668 43.79 51.01 47.54
CA ARG A 668 44.28 51.55 46.27
C ARG A 668 45.17 52.78 46.42
N VAL A 669 45.03 53.54 47.50
CA VAL A 669 45.89 54.70 47.81
C VAL A 669 47.24 54.23 48.36
N GLN A 670 47.28 53.13 49.11
CA GLN A 670 48.52 52.58 49.69
C GLN A 670 49.32 51.68 48.73
N ALA A 671 48.72 51.17 47.65
CA ALA A 671 49.37 50.28 46.69
C ALA A 671 50.14 50.98 45.55
N ALA A 672 50.39 52.29 45.65
CA ALA A 672 51.13 53.07 44.66
C ALA A 672 52.55 53.42 45.15
N PRO A 673 53.63 52.80 44.62
CA PRO A 673 54.99 53.14 44.99
C PRO A 673 55.41 54.50 44.40
N PRO A 674 56.33 55.24 45.06
CA PRO A 674 56.81 56.54 44.56
C PRO A 674 57.68 56.37 43.31
N ALA A 675 57.55 57.31 42.37
CA ALA A 675 58.36 57.32 41.16
C ALA A 675 59.82 57.74 41.46
N ALA A 676 60.77 56.90 41.06
CA ALA A 676 62.19 57.22 41.05
C ALA A 676 62.70 57.28 39.60
N THR A 677 63.39 58.36 39.26
CA THR A 677 64.03 58.57 37.95
C THR A 677 65.35 57.81 37.86
N SER A 678 65.58 57.11 36.74
CA SER A 678 66.90 56.66 36.29
C SER A 678 66.96 56.67 34.76
N GLU A 679 68.11 57.04 34.22
CA GLU A 679 68.33 57.23 32.78
C GLU A 679 68.80 55.93 32.08
N SER A 680 68.80 55.93 30.75
CA SER A 680 69.49 54.90 29.95
C SER A 680 71.02 55.11 29.98
N PRO A 681 71.81 54.07 29.69
CA PRO A 681 72.34 53.99 28.32
C PRO A 681 72.23 52.58 27.71
N ALA A 682 72.87 52.39 26.54
CA ALA A 682 72.74 51.22 25.67
C ALA A 682 74.02 50.35 25.61
N GLU A 683 74.15 49.55 24.54
CA GLU A 683 75.22 48.55 24.26
C GLU A 683 75.09 47.24 25.08
N GLY A 684 75.35 46.04 24.53
CA GLY A 684 75.62 45.68 23.13
C GLY A 684 76.00 44.19 22.95
N SER A 685 76.15 43.76 21.69
CA SER A 685 76.81 42.52 21.25
C SER A 685 76.15 41.12 21.42
N ALA A 686 76.40 40.33 20.36
CA ALA A 686 76.46 38.87 20.18
C ALA A 686 77.21 38.06 21.28
N ALA A 687 77.17 36.70 21.33
CA ALA A 687 76.30 35.65 20.74
C ALA A 687 76.72 34.23 21.23
N ALA A 688 75.92 33.20 20.88
CA ALA A 688 76.26 31.76 20.75
C ALA A 688 76.64 30.90 21.98
N ASP A 689 76.08 29.67 21.99
CA ASP A 689 76.61 28.37 22.49
C ASP A 689 77.16 28.20 23.93
N ALA A 690 77.33 26.99 24.49
CA ALA A 690 76.57 25.71 24.41
C ALA A 690 77.16 24.69 25.44
N ALA A 691 76.36 23.68 25.85
CA ALA A 691 76.77 22.46 26.61
C ALA A 691 77.37 22.68 28.03
N ALA A 692 77.42 21.72 28.97
CA ALA A 692 76.81 20.39 29.20
C ALA A 692 76.70 20.22 30.76
N ALA A 693 75.66 19.63 31.38
CA ALA A 693 75.22 18.22 31.41
C ALA A 693 76.25 17.23 32.02
N PRO A 694 75.85 16.05 32.55
CA PRO A 694 74.52 15.48 32.88
C PRO A 694 74.38 15.32 34.44
N GLU A 695 73.56 14.50 35.15
CA GLU A 695 72.52 13.45 35.00
C GLU A 695 71.41 13.70 36.10
N GLY A 696 70.30 12.97 36.28
CA GLY A 696 69.66 11.83 35.58
C GLY A 696 68.36 11.36 36.29
N GLU A 697 67.59 10.49 35.62
CA GLU A 697 66.37 9.77 36.09
C GLU A 697 65.09 10.60 36.41
N THR A 698 63.85 10.19 36.09
CA THR A 698 63.26 8.99 35.41
C THR A 698 61.95 9.36 34.64
N ALA A 699 61.28 8.36 34.03
CA ALA A 699 59.86 8.35 33.59
C ALA A 699 59.46 8.85 32.17
N ALA A 700 60.03 8.19 31.14
CA ALA A 700 59.38 7.66 29.92
C ALA A 700 58.11 8.30 29.29
N ALA A 701 58.20 8.61 27.99
CA ALA A 701 57.06 8.73 27.06
C ALA A 701 57.46 8.32 25.60
N PRO A 702 56.65 7.52 24.86
CA PRO A 702 56.88 7.20 23.45
C PRO A 702 55.86 7.87 22.47
N PRO A 703 56.26 8.37 21.28
CA PRO A 703 55.37 9.11 20.35
C PRO A 703 55.03 8.29 19.04
N PRO A 704 54.77 8.84 17.83
CA PRO A 704 53.48 8.61 17.12
C PRO A 704 53.60 8.13 15.64
N LYS A 705 52.51 8.33 14.83
CA LYS A 705 52.32 8.15 13.35
C LYS A 705 51.61 6.83 12.95
N PRO A 706 51.17 6.64 11.67
CA PRO A 706 50.34 7.50 10.80
C PRO A 706 49.15 6.72 10.14
N ALA A 707 48.52 7.24 9.09
CA ALA A 707 47.50 6.52 8.28
C ALA A 707 47.67 6.73 6.76
N PRO A 708 47.39 5.72 5.90
CA PRO A 708 46.63 5.99 4.67
C PRO A 708 45.78 4.83 4.05
N LYS A 709 44.49 5.12 3.80
CA LYS A 709 43.61 4.72 2.64
C LYS A 709 43.63 3.24 2.10
N PRO A 710 43.06 2.87 0.91
CA PRO A 710 41.89 1.95 0.89
C PRO A 710 41.96 0.76 -0.10
N VAL A 711 40.99 -0.17 -0.04
CA VAL A 711 40.80 -1.26 -1.04
C VAL A 711 39.33 -1.45 -1.41
N ILE A 712 39.06 -1.87 -2.65
CA ILE A 712 37.72 -2.13 -3.23
C ILE A 712 37.56 -3.62 -3.55
N ALA A 713 36.40 -4.19 -3.20
CA ALA A 713 35.86 -5.42 -3.77
C ALA A 713 34.32 -5.42 -3.59
N ARG A 714 33.50 -6.07 -4.42
CA ARG A 714 33.48 -6.30 -5.89
C ARG A 714 32.01 -6.65 -6.23
N ARG A 715 31.65 -6.87 -7.50
CA ARG A 715 30.25 -7.20 -7.89
C ARG A 715 29.80 -8.60 -7.44
N GLY A 716 28.52 -8.68 -7.04
CA GLY A 716 27.69 -9.87 -6.83
C GLY A 716 26.41 -9.43 -6.09
N ASP A 717 25.19 -9.90 -6.40
CA ASP A 717 24.74 -10.80 -7.46
C ASP A 717 23.32 -10.39 -7.94
N ASP A 718 22.71 -11.14 -8.87
CA ASP A 718 21.46 -10.80 -9.56
C ASP A 718 20.17 -11.26 -8.82
N ARG A 719 19.06 -10.51 -8.99
CA ARG A 719 17.66 -11.00 -8.96
C ARG A 719 17.03 -11.41 -7.59
N PRO A 720 15.68 -11.55 -7.45
CA PRO A 720 14.54 -10.79 -8.03
C PRO A 720 13.51 -10.27 -6.99
N GLY A 721 12.87 -9.14 -7.31
CA GLY A 721 11.41 -8.98 -7.16
C GLY A 721 10.83 -8.39 -5.87
N MET A 722 9.50 -8.17 -5.91
CA MET A 722 8.61 -7.66 -4.87
C MET A 722 8.98 -6.33 -4.19
N LYS A 723 8.35 -5.23 -4.65
CA LYS A 723 8.02 -4.11 -3.77
C LYS A 723 6.96 -4.59 -2.76
N LYS A 724 7.05 -4.13 -1.51
CA LYS A 724 6.04 -4.30 -0.47
C LYS A 724 5.87 -2.96 0.23
N ASP A 725 4.63 -2.51 0.39
CA ASP A 725 4.33 -1.18 0.92
C ASP A 725 4.49 -1.10 2.44
N GLU A 726 4.95 0.07 2.93
CA GLU A 726 4.86 0.46 4.34
C GLU A 726 4.38 1.93 4.47
N PRO A 727 3.66 2.29 5.54
CA PRO A 727 2.82 3.48 5.59
C PRO A 727 3.54 4.77 6.04
N THR A 728 2.91 5.91 5.77
CA THR A 728 3.37 7.24 6.16
C THR A 728 3.10 7.53 7.65
N PRO A 729 4.04 8.11 8.43
CA PRO A 729 3.80 8.52 9.80
C PRO A 729 2.94 9.81 9.89
N PRO A 730 2.00 9.93 10.85
CA PRO A 730 1.12 11.07 10.95
C PRO A 730 1.80 12.34 11.50
N GLY A 731 1.48 13.49 10.93
CA GLY A 731 1.94 14.81 11.39
C GLY A 731 1.20 15.32 12.63
N ARG A 732 1.88 16.11 13.47
CA ARG A 732 1.37 16.67 14.73
C ARG A 732 1.06 18.16 14.57
N GLY A 733 -0.19 18.60 14.73
CA GLY A 733 -0.55 20.01 14.45
C GLY A 733 -1.88 20.56 15.02
N GLY A 734 -1.94 20.80 16.34
CA GLY A 734 -2.97 21.65 16.98
C GLY A 734 -4.41 21.08 16.99
N ARG A 735 -5.41 21.78 17.52
CA ARG A 735 -5.45 22.90 18.51
C ARG A 735 -6.87 22.95 19.07
N PHE A 736 -7.05 23.11 20.39
CA PHE A 736 -8.33 23.50 20.99
C PHE A 736 -8.15 24.74 21.89
N GLY A 737 -9.24 25.45 22.16
CA GLY A 737 -9.26 26.60 23.06
C GLY A 737 -10.62 27.31 23.04
N ASP A 738 -10.98 27.92 24.16
CA ASP A 738 -12.29 28.52 24.39
C ASP A 738 -12.27 30.05 24.46
N ARG A 739 -13.28 30.69 23.85
CA ARG A 739 -13.60 32.12 23.93
C ARG A 739 -15.03 32.38 23.47
N LYS A 740 -15.83 33.08 24.28
CA LYS A 740 -17.09 33.78 23.90
C LYS A 740 -17.61 34.63 25.07
N PRO A 741 -18.59 35.53 24.87
CA PRO A 741 -18.87 36.47 23.76
C PRO A 741 -18.34 37.90 24.13
N GLY A 742 -18.59 39.01 23.41
CA GLY A 742 -19.37 39.30 22.19
C GLY A 742 -19.16 40.78 21.75
N ALA A 743 -19.79 41.22 20.66
CA ALA A 743 -19.71 42.59 20.08
C ALA A 743 -21.03 43.39 20.35
N PRO A 744 -21.38 44.60 19.79
CA PRO A 744 -20.90 45.25 18.54
C PRO A 744 -20.76 46.82 18.50
N GLY A 745 -20.28 47.35 17.36
CA GLY A 745 -20.42 48.76 16.91
C GLY A 745 -19.18 49.68 17.11
N GLY A 746 -18.87 50.64 16.23
CA GLY A 746 -19.41 50.92 14.89
C GLY A 746 -18.70 52.07 14.10
N ARG A 747 -18.58 51.88 12.77
CA ARG A 747 -18.55 52.83 11.61
C ARG A 747 -17.98 54.28 11.69
N PHE A 748 -17.16 54.62 10.68
CA PHE A 748 -16.63 55.97 10.30
C PHE A 748 -15.79 56.67 11.41
N GLY A 749 -14.93 57.67 11.22
CA GLY A 749 -14.52 58.59 10.14
C GLY A 749 -13.85 59.77 10.90
N ASP A 750 -12.72 60.39 10.53
CA ASP A 750 -12.24 60.74 9.19
C ASP A 750 -10.68 60.77 9.07
N ARG A 751 -10.21 61.12 7.86
CA ARG A 751 -8.81 61.43 7.44
C ARG A 751 -8.82 62.85 6.82
N PRO A 752 -7.78 63.39 6.14
CA PRO A 752 -6.32 63.22 6.15
C PRO A 752 -5.69 64.59 6.54
N PRO A 753 -4.72 65.24 5.84
CA PRO A 753 -3.52 64.84 5.06
C PRO A 753 -2.22 65.49 5.62
N ALA A 754 -1.04 65.50 4.95
CA ALA A 754 -0.27 64.45 4.26
C ALA A 754 1.14 65.00 3.89
N GLY A 755 2.08 64.10 3.56
CA GLY A 755 3.38 64.42 2.96
C GLY A 755 4.57 64.52 3.94
N GLY A 756 5.79 64.09 3.59
CA GLY A 756 6.20 63.28 2.43
C GLY A 756 7.63 63.56 1.96
N ARG A 757 8.40 62.49 1.63
CA ARG A 757 9.79 62.50 1.07
C ARG A 757 10.88 63.08 1.99
N ASP A 758 12.16 62.75 1.86
CA ASP A 758 12.80 61.47 1.48
C ASP A 758 14.27 61.45 2.00
N ALA A 759 14.93 60.29 1.92
CA ALA A 759 16.39 60.07 1.86
C ALA A 759 17.37 60.97 2.67
N GLY A 760 17.68 60.54 3.90
CA GLY A 760 19.06 60.27 4.35
C GLY A 760 19.97 61.39 4.88
N ARG A 761 20.70 61.10 5.98
CA ARG A 761 22.13 61.45 6.23
C ARG A 761 22.61 61.01 7.64
N GLY A 762 23.47 59.98 7.70
CA GLY A 762 24.55 59.78 8.70
C GLY A 762 24.21 59.65 10.22
N PRO A 763 24.76 58.65 10.94
CA PRO A 763 24.64 58.58 12.41
C PRO A 763 25.54 59.63 13.09
N ARG A 764 24.99 60.39 14.05
CA ARG A 764 25.77 61.38 14.83
C ARG A 764 25.38 61.51 16.31
N PHE A 765 25.29 60.38 17.00
CA PHE A 765 25.71 60.28 18.40
C PHE A 765 26.87 59.26 18.42
N GLY A 766 28.13 59.65 18.57
CA GLY A 766 28.61 60.96 19.03
C GLY A 766 28.70 60.95 20.55
N ASP A 767 29.74 60.27 21.02
CA ASP A 767 30.41 60.37 22.31
C ASP A 767 29.62 61.03 23.45
N ARG A 768 28.96 60.19 24.25
CA ARG A 768 28.95 60.42 25.70
C ARG A 768 30.00 59.49 26.29
N GLY A 769 31.13 60.06 26.68
CA GLY A 769 32.20 59.32 27.34
C GLY A 769 31.64 58.54 28.53
N ALA A 770 32.23 57.38 28.79
CA ALA A 770 31.90 56.64 30.00
C ALA A 770 32.33 57.48 31.20
N GLU A 771 31.36 58.10 31.89
CA GLU A 771 31.60 58.70 33.21
C GLU A 771 32.30 57.66 34.09
N ASP A 772 33.44 58.03 34.68
CA ASP A 772 34.32 57.14 35.44
C ASP A 772 33.75 56.83 36.83
N ARG A 773 32.57 56.23 36.82
CA ARG A 773 31.89 55.69 38.00
C ARG A 773 32.63 54.41 38.37
N GLY A 774 33.47 54.53 39.40
CA GLY A 774 34.44 53.51 39.83
C GLY A 774 33.86 52.10 40.01
N PRO A 775 34.72 51.06 40.01
CA PRO A 775 34.38 49.70 39.60
C PRO A 775 33.04 49.20 40.16
N ARG A 776 32.09 48.98 39.25
CA ARG A 776 30.76 48.46 39.59
C ARG A 776 30.91 47.09 40.23
N LEU A 777 30.18 46.88 41.32
CA LEU A 777 29.95 45.55 41.85
C LEU A 777 29.15 44.74 40.85
N GLY A 778 29.48 43.46 40.68
CA GLY A 778 28.69 42.53 39.91
C GLY A 778 27.26 42.42 40.44
N ASP A 779 26.32 42.18 39.53
CA ASP A 779 24.87 42.22 39.78
C ASP A 779 24.41 41.45 41.03
N VAL A 780 25.09 40.34 41.37
CA VAL A 780 24.78 39.50 42.54
C VAL A 780 25.17 40.21 43.84
N ALA A 781 26.38 40.78 43.90
CA ALA A 781 26.87 41.54 45.06
C ALA A 781 26.06 42.83 45.27
N PHE A 782 25.75 43.55 44.19
CA PHE A 782 24.97 44.78 44.25
C PHE A 782 23.53 44.55 44.76
N ARG A 783 22.87 43.46 44.32
CA ARG A 783 21.52 43.11 44.81
C ARG A 783 21.56 42.71 46.30
N ALA A 784 22.45 41.80 46.68
CA ALA A 784 22.59 41.36 48.07
C ALA A 784 22.91 42.53 49.03
N GLN A 785 23.79 43.44 48.63
CA GLN A 785 24.07 44.69 49.36
C GLN A 785 22.80 45.53 49.59
N ARG A 786 22.05 45.82 48.51
CA ARG A 786 20.86 46.67 48.58
C ARG A 786 19.75 46.02 49.41
N ASP A 787 19.44 44.76 49.13
CA ASP A 787 18.30 44.07 49.72
C ASP A 787 18.53 43.86 51.24
N ALA A 788 19.77 43.60 51.67
CA ALA A 788 20.15 43.56 53.08
C ALA A 788 20.00 44.93 53.80
N LEU A 789 20.35 46.03 53.14
CA LEU A 789 20.16 47.40 53.65
C LEU A 789 18.68 47.79 53.76
N ASP A 790 17.86 47.44 52.77
CA ASP A 790 16.42 47.68 52.79
C ASP A 790 15.73 46.87 53.90
N HIS A 791 16.15 45.61 54.12
CA HIS A 791 15.70 44.82 55.27
C HIS A 791 16.09 45.45 56.61
N ALA A 792 17.32 45.95 56.76
CA ALA A 792 17.81 46.60 57.98
C ALA A 792 17.03 47.86 58.35
N GLN A 793 16.77 48.74 57.37
CA GLN A 793 15.95 49.93 57.57
C GLN A 793 14.50 49.59 57.96
N GLN A 794 13.92 48.53 57.38
CA GLN A 794 12.57 48.07 57.73
C GLN A 794 12.50 47.49 59.15
N ALA A 795 13.51 46.73 59.58
CA ALA A 795 13.58 46.18 60.94
C ALA A 795 13.63 47.30 61.99
N LEU A 796 14.53 48.28 61.83
CA LEU A 796 14.65 49.42 62.74
C LEU A 796 13.34 50.26 62.83
N ARG A 797 12.63 50.45 61.70
CA ARG A 797 11.33 51.16 61.68
C ARG A 797 10.23 50.40 62.42
N LYS A 798 10.21 49.06 62.37
CA LYS A 798 9.23 48.22 63.08
C LYS A 798 9.43 48.30 64.59
N LEU A 799 10.67 48.12 65.06
CA LEU A 799 11.01 48.16 66.49
C LEU A 799 10.64 49.50 67.13
N ALA A 800 10.95 50.62 66.46
CA ALA A 800 10.57 51.95 66.93
C ALA A 800 9.03 52.15 67.02
N ALA A 801 8.28 51.63 66.04
CA ALA A 801 6.83 51.75 66.03
C ALA A 801 6.14 50.93 67.13
N GLN A 802 6.74 49.81 67.57
CA GLN A 802 6.23 49.00 68.67
C GLN A 802 6.35 49.74 70.02
N ALA A 803 7.54 50.25 70.34
CA ALA A 803 7.79 50.98 71.60
C ALA A 803 6.86 52.20 71.80
N HIS A 804 6.63 53.00 70.75
CA HIS A 804 5.70 54.13 70.83
C HIS A 804 4.22 53.69 70.99
N GLY A 805 3.85 52.50 70.51
CA GLY A 805 2.51 51.94 70.69
C GLY A 805 2.23 51.55 72.14
N GLU A 806 3.23 51.00 72.84
CA GLU A 806 3.13 50.59 74.24
C GLU A 806 3.01 51.82 75.17
N ALA A 807 3.82 52.86 74.94
CA ALA A 807 3.73 54.14 75.65
C ALA A 807 2.32 54.79 75.54
N LEU A 808 1.73 54.76 74.33
CA LEU A 808 0.37 55.26 74.11
C LEU A 808 -0.72 54.45 74.84
N GLY A 809 -0.48 53.17 75.12
CA GLY A 809 -1.37 52.35 75.95
C GLY A 809 -1.31 52.77 77.42
N GLN A 810 -0.09 52.85 77.98
CA GLN A 810 0.16 53.27 79.37
C GLN A 810 -0.44 54.65 79.68
N LEU A 811 -0.29 55.64 78.78
CA LEU A 811 -0.83 56.99 78.99
C LEU A 811 -2.37 57.03 79.10
N MET A 812 -3.09 56.13 78.43
CA MET A 812 -4.55 56.04 78.55
C MET A 812 -4.97 55.35 79.85
N ALA A 813 -4.25 54.31 80.28
CA ALA A 813 -4.47 53.66 81.57
C ALA A 813 -4.23 54.62 82.75
N ALA A 814 -3.21 55.47 82.66
CA ALA A 814 -2.94 56.53 83.63
C ALA A 814 -4.11 57.54 83.75
N TRP A 815 -4.85 57.80 82.67
CA TRP A 815 -6.05 58.65 82.70
C TRP A 815 -7.25 57.93 83.32
N GLU A 816 -7.52 56.69 82.91
CA GLU A 816 -8.61 55.87 83.44
C GLU A 816 -8.49 55.64 84.95
N GLN A 817 -7.29 55.37 85.44
CA GLN A 817 -6.99 55.17 86.88
C GLN A 817 -6.73 56.47 87.64
N ARG A 818 -6.69 57.63 86.97
CA ARG A 818 -6.20 58.93 87.50
C ARG A 818 -4.87 58.84 88.25
N SER A 819 -3.98 57.96 87.83
CA SER A 819 -2.65 57.79 88.42
C SER A 819 -1.62 58.65 87.68
N ALA A 820 -1.23 59.76 88.29
CA ALA A 820 -0.20 60.66 87.76
C ALA A 820 1.20 60.02 87.68
N GLU A 821 1.46 58.95 88.44
CA GLU A 821 2.72 58.21 88.44
C GLU A 821 2.88 57.28 87.22
N GLN A 822 1.77 56.82 86.63
CA GLN A 822 1.77 55.91 85.47
C GLN A 822 2.01 56.61 84.12
N VAL A 823 2.31 57.92 84.10
CA VAL A 823 2.56 58.67 82.86
C VAL A 823 3.93 58.29 82.28
N PRO A 824 4.02 57.74 81.05
CA PRO A 824 5.26 57.16 80.50
C PRO A 824 6.45 58.14 80.46
N PRO A 825 7.70 57.65 80.54
CA PRO A 825 8.89 58.49 80.47
C PRO A 825 9.04 59.16 79.10
N GLN A 826 9.73 60.31 79.07
CA GLN A 826 9.90 61.10 77.85
C GLN A 826 10.61 60.35 76.72
N SER A 827 11.51 59.41 77.07
CA SER A 827 12.20 58.52 76.13
C SER A 827 11.26 57.68 75.27
N GLU A 828 10.09 57.33 75.80
CA GLU A 828 9.10 56.45 75.15
C GLU A 828 7.98 57.25 74.46
N LEU A 829 7.61 58.40 75.02
CA LEU A 829 6.70 59.37 74.38
C LEU A 829 7.30 60.07 73.14
N GLY A 830 8.61 59.94 72.92
CA GLY A 830 9.29 60.45 71.73
C GLY A 830 9.70 61.94 71.81
N LYS A 831 10.41 62.39 70.77
CA LYS A 831 11.02 63.74 70.73
C LYS A 831 9.99 64.87 70.60
N SER A 832 8.78 64.58 70.14
CA SER A 832 7.68 65.54 69.98
C SER A 832 7.01 65.95 71.31
N VAL A 833 7.36 65.33 72.44
CA VAL A 833 6.91 65.75 73.78
C VAL A 833 8.06 66.39 74.57
N PRO A 834 8.08 67.73 74.72
CA PRO A 834 8.99 68.41 75.65
C PRO A 834 8.72 68.04 77.12
N PRO A 835 9.72 68.12 78.01
CA PRO A 835 9.55 67.79 79.43
C PRO A 835 8.42 68.57 80.11
N ALA A 836 8.29 69.86 79.77
CA ALA A 836 7.26 70.77 80.30
C ALA A 836 5.83 70.41 79.84
N VAL A 837 5.67 69.73 78.71
CA VAL A 837 4.36 69.23 78.26
C VAL A 837 3.98 67.98 79.06
N ARG A 838 4.93 67.05 79.24
CA ARG A 838 4.73 65.86 80.09
C ARG A 838 4.37 66.24 81.53
N SER A 839 5.06 67.22 82.14
CA SER A 839 4.73 67.66 83.50
C SER A 839 3.34 68.31 83.58
N GLY A 840 2.89 69.00 82.54
CA GLY A 840 1.51 69.49 82.43
C GLY A 840 0.46 68.36 82.39
N TRP A 841 0.76 67.23 81.75
CA TRP A 841 -0.12 66.04 81.73
C TRP A 841 -0.20 65.38 83.10
N VAL A 842 0.94 65.18 83.76
CA VAL A 842 1.03 64.67 85.15
C VAL A 842 0.23 65.55 86.12
N GLN A 843 0.39 66.88 86.02
CA GLN A 843 -0.32 67.84 86.87
C GLN A 843 -1.84 67.85 86.63
N ALA A 844 -2.29 67.75 85.36
CA ALA A 844 -3.71 67.71 85.03
C ALA A 844 -4.39 66.41 85.53
N LEU A 845 -3.69 65.27 85.46
CA LEU A 845 -4.21 63.99 85.95
C LEU A 845 -4.37 63.96 87.48
N GLY A 846 -3.46 64.60 88.22
CA GLY A 846 -3.53 64.71 89.68
C GLY A 846 -4.54 65.74 90.22
N ALA A 847 -5.18 66.53 89.36
CA ALA A 847 -6.19 67.51 89.74
C ALA A 847 -7.62 66.93 89.71
N ALA A 848 -8.51 67.43 90.57
CA ALA A 848 -9.91 66.98 90.61
C ALA A 848 -10.62 67.21 89.25
N PRO A 849 -11.48 66.28 88.78
CA PRO A 849 -12.08 66.35 87.45
C PRO A 849 -13.04 67.53 87.29
N GLY A 850 -12.86 68.33 86.23
CA GLY A 850 -13.76 69.44 85.90
C GLY A 850 -13.51 70.03 84.52
N GLY A 851 -14.55 70.63 83.93
CA GLY A 851 -14.54 71.20 82.59
C GLY A 851 -14.98 70.24 81.48
N ASP A 852 -15.34 70.80 80.33
CA ASP A 852 -15.71 70.06 79.12
C ASP A 852 -14.48 69.81 78.22
N ALA A 853 -14.30 68.55 77.80
CA ALA A 853 -13.24 68.14 76.89
C ALA A 853 -13.57 68.34 75.40
N GLY A 854 -14.83 68.60 75.05
CA GLY A 854 -15.33 68.61 73.67
C GLY A 854 -14.56 69.54 72.73
N GLU A 855 -14.37 70.81 73.09
CA GLU A 855 -13.60 71.75 72.26
C GLU A 855 -12.11 71.39 72.20
N ALA A 856 -11.53 70.87 73.28
CA ALA A 856 -10.12 70.44 73.31
C ALA A 856 -9.86 69.22 72.42
N LEU A 857 -10.73 68.20 72.46
CA LEU A 857 -10.69 67.05 71.55
C LEU A 857 -10.83 67.50 70.08
N LEU A 858 -11.72 68.45 69.78
CA LEU A 858 -11.88 68.97 68.43
C LEU A 858 -10.66 69.77 67.94
N ARG A 859 -10.00 70.56 68.81
CA ARG A 859 -8.69 71.18 68.50
C ARG A 859 -7.65 70.12 68.15
N LEU A 860 -7.59 69.03 68.92
CA LEU A 860 -6.65 67.92 68.71
C LEU A 860 -6.92 67.17 67.41
N GLU A 861 -8.18 66.84 67.11
CA GLU A 861 -8.57 66.18 65.84
C GLU A 861 -8.32 67.08 64.62
N ILE A 862 -8.34 68.41 64.78
CA ILE A 862 -7.86 69.37 63.77
C ILE A 862 -6.33 69.33 63.66
N ALA A 863 -5.60 69.40 64.77
CA ALA A 863 -4.13 69.40 64.80
C ALA A 863 -3.50 68.13 64.21
N ALA A 864 -4.17 66.99 64.37
CA ALA A 864 -3.72 65.68 63.90
C ALA A 864 -4.30 65.27 62.53
N GLU A 865 -5.15 66.11 61.92
CA GLU A 865 -5.94 65.83 60.70
C GLU A 865 -6.78 64.52 60.73
N VAL A 866 -6.99 63.94 61.91
CA VAL A 866 -7.73 62.69 62.11
C VAL A 866 -9.23 62.88 61.81
N PRO A 867 -9.91 61.92 61.14
CA PRO A 867 -11.35 61.96 60.92
C PRO A 867 -12.16 62.13 62.22
N THR A 868 -13.10 63.06 62.20
CA THR A 868 -14.01 63.32 63.34
C THR A 868 -15.20 62.37 63.26
N PRO A 869 -15.72 61.84 64.37
CA PRO A 869 -17.02 61.16 64.39
C PRO A 869 -18.12 62.06 63.82
N ALA A 870 -19.11 61.46 63.13
CA ALA A 870 -20.15 62.19 62.41
C ALA A 870 -20.91 63.20 63.28
N GLU A 871 -21.22 62.79 64.52
CA GLU A 871 -21.89 63.56 65.58
C GLU A 871 -21.18 64.87 65.96
N HIS A 872 -19.91 65.04 65.59
CA HIS A 872 -19.10 66.21 65.93
C HIS A 872 -18.58 66.98 64.70
N LEU A 873 -18.97 66.59 63.48
CA LEU A 873 -18.50 67.27 62.26
C LEU A 873 -18.94 68.75 62.21
N ASP A 874 -20.16 69.06 62.62
CA ASP A 874 -20.64 70.45 62.63
C ASP A 874 -20.02 71.29 63.74
N ALA A 875 -19.73 70.68 64.90
CA ALA A 875 -18.92 71.30 65.94
C ALA A 875 -17.50 71.61 65.46
N ARG A 876 -16.86 70.69 64.70
CA ARG A 876 -15.55 70.92 64.05
C ARG A 876 -15.60 72.06 63.04
N ARG A 877 -16.60 72.08 62.16
CA ARG A 877 -16.81 73.16 61.16
C ARG A 877 -16.96 74.52 61.85
N ALA A 878 -17.81 74.60 62.87
CA ALA A 878 -18.00 75.83 63.66
C ALA A 878 -16.71 76.26 64.38
N LEU A 879 -15.92 75.32 64.92
CA LEU A 879 -14.63 75.62 65.54
C LEU A 879 -13.58 76.10 64.53
N GLN A 880 -13.50 75.49 63.35
CA GLN A 880 -12.61 75.93 62.27
C GLN A 880 -12.94 77.37 61.82
N LEU A 881 -14.23 77.72 61.70
CA LEU A 881 -14.67 79.09 61.43
C LEU A 881 -14.28 80.06 62.56
N LYS A 882 -14.48 79.69 63.83
CA LYS A 882 -14.03 80.50 64.99
C LYS A 882 -12.52 80.78 64.91
N LEU A 883 -11.70 79.75 64.65
CA LEU A 883 -10.24 79.88 64.57
C LEU A 883 -9.80 80.82 63.44
N LEU A 884 -10.46 80.76 62.27
CA LEU A 884 -10.18 81.69 61.15
C LEU A 884 -10.46 83.15 61.49
N THR A 885 -11.39 83.45 62.42
CA THR A 885 -11.67 84.84 62.84
C THR A 885 -10.66 85.41 63.84
N ARG A 886 -9.84 84.59 64.49
CA ARG A 886 -8.93 85.01 65.58
C ARG A 886 -7.47 85.01 65.14
N ARG A 887 -7.09 86.03 64.37
CA ARG A 887 -5.80 86.10 63.65
C ARG A 887 -4.51 86.06 64.50
N ASN A 888 -4.61 86.15 65.83
CA ASN A 888 -3.47 86.17 66.75
C ASN A 888 -3.51 85.03 67.81
N ASP A 889 -4.54 84.16 67.83
CA ASP A 889 -4.59 83.03 68.76
C ASP A 889 -3.62 81.91 68.31
N PRO A 890 -2.93 81.20 69.23
CA PRO A 890 -2.02 80.12 68.86
C PRO A 890 -2.77 78.92 68.25
N SER A 891 -2.19 78.37 67.18
CA SER A 891 -2.85 77.33 66.38
C SER A 891 -2.99 76.01 67.15
N PRO A 892 -3.98 75.15 66.83
CA PRO A 892 -4.12 73.83 67.46
C PRO A 892 -2.85 72.97 67.36
N ALA A 893 -2.11 73.05 66.26
CA ALA A 893 -0.83 72.35 66.09
C ALA A 893 0.33 72.89 66.96
N GLN A 894 0.18 74.08 67.56
CA GLN A 894 1.13 74.64 68.53
C GLN A 894 0.65 74.42 69.97
N THR A 895 -0.65 74.38 70.22
CA THR A 895 -1.23 74.19 71.57
C THR A 895 -1.54 72.74 71.93
N TRP A 896 -1.38 71.77 71.00
CA TRP A 896 -1.85 70.40 71.19
C TRP A 896 -1.40 69.78 72.52
N GLY A 897 -0.16 69.99 72.96
CA GLY A 897 0.32 69.50 74.26
C GLY A 897 -0.46 70.05 75.46
N GLN A 898 -0.95 71.29 75.39
CA GLN A 898 -1.82 71.90 76.40
C GLN A 898 -3.27 71.46 76.24
N ASP A 899 -3.75 71.27 75.00
CA ASP A 899 -5.10 70.79 74.73
C ASP A 899 -5.26 69.33 75.22
N VAL A 900 -4.23 68.47 75.06
CA VAL A 900 -4.17 67.13 75.69
C VAL A 900 -4.25 67.23 77.22
N ALA A 901 -3.52 68.17 77.84
CA ALA A 901 -3.59 68.37 79.29
C ALA A 901 -5.02 68.69 79.76
N ARG A 902 -5.78 69.51 79.02
CA ARG A 902 -7.19 69.81 79.32
C ARG A 902 -8.09 68.59 79.19
N VAL A 903 -7.89 67.72 78.20
CA VAL A 903 -8.64 66.47 78.07
C VAL A 903 -8.33 65.53 79.24
N LEU A 904 -7.06 65.33 79.59
CA LEU A 904 -6.64 64.50 80.72
C LEU A 904 -7.15 65.03 82.08
N GLY A 905 -7.32 66.35 82.21
CA GLY A 905 -7.93 66.98 83.39
C GLY A 905 -9.44 66.76 83.53
N SER A 906 -10.14 66.37 82.47
CA SER A 906 -11.59 66.10 82.49
C SER A 906 -11.94 64.72 83.06
N ALA A 907 -13.23 64.45 83.29
CA ALA A 907 -13.71 63.13 83.66
C ALA A 907 -13.43 62.11 82.53
N TYR A 908 -13.05 60.88 82.89
CA TYR A 908 -12.74 59.85 81.91
C TYR A 908 -14.01 59.36 81.20
N ASP A 909 -13.94 59.29 79.87
CA ASP A 909 -14.94 58.68 78.99
C ASP A 909 -14.23 57.80 77.96
N ALA A 910 -14.71 56.56 77.78
CA ALA A 910 -14.13 55.60 76.87
C ALA A 910 -14.23 55.99 75.38
N ALA A 911 -15.22 56.79 74.98
CA ALA A 911 -15.30 57.30 73.61
C ALA A 911 -14.25 58.41 73.36
N SER A 912 -14.14 59.35 74.30
CA SER A 912 -13.14 60.42 74.34
C SER A 912 -11.71 59.88 74.42
N ALA A 913 -11.46 58.83 75.21
CA ALA A 913 -10.17 58.15 75.27
C ALA A 913 -9.76 57.50 73.94
N ARG A 914 -10.70 56.86 73.23
CA ARG A 914 -10.43 56.29 71.89
C ARG A 914 -10.11 57.39 70.87
N ARG A 915 -10.79 58.54 70.92
CA ARG A 915 -10.50 59.71 70.07
C ARG A 915 -9.12 60.29 70.38
N LEU A 916 -8.83 60.55 71.67
CA LEU A 916 -7.54 61.05 72.14
C LEU A 916 -6.39 60.12 71.74
N GLN A 917 -6.53 58.81 71.95
CA GLN A 917 -5.52 57.82 71.56
C GLN A 917 -5.29 57.81 70.04
N ASN A 918 -6.34 57.96 69.23
CA ASN A 918 -6.21 58.00 67.76
C ASN A 918 -5.54 59.29 67.26
N VAL A 919 -5.77 60.43 67.92
CA VAL A 919 -5.00 61.67 67.68
C VAL A 919 -3.54 61.48 68.08
N LEU A 920 -3.27 60.98 69.29
CA LEU A 920 -1.90 60.84 69.80
C LEU A 920 -1.05 59.82 68.99
N LYS A 921 -1.67 58.79 68.40
CA LYS A 921 -1.02 57.89 67.41
C LYS A 921 -0.47 58.62 66.17
N VAL A 922 -0.98 59.82 65.87
CA VAL A 922 -0.47 60.68 64.79
C VAL A 922 0.50 61.72 65.36
N LEU A 923 0.12 62.44 66.43
CA LEU A 923 0.94 63.52 66.99
C LEU A 923 2.26 63.07 67.65
N LEU A 924 2.35 61.82 68.13
CA LEU A 924 3.62 61.24 68.63
C LEU A 924 4.43 60.50 67.56
N ARG A 925 3.90 60.40 66.33
CA ARG A 925 4.56 59.78 65.18
C ARG A 925 5.24 60.80 64.26
N ALA A 926 4.91 62.08 64.44
CA ALA A 926 5.61 63.25 63.90
C ALA A 926 6.68 63.75 64.88
#